data_AF-A0A8X7BVY7-F1
#
_entry.id   AF-A0A8X7BVY7-F1
#
_cell.length_a   1.000
_cell.length_b   1.000
_cell.length_c   1.000
_cell.angle_alpha   90.00
_cell.angle_beta   90.00
_cell.angle_gamma   90.00
#
_symmetry.space_group_name_H-M   'P 1'
#
loop_
_entity.id
_entity.type
_entity.pdbx_description
1 polymer ?
#
loop_
_entity_poly.entity_id
_entity_poly.type
_entity_poly.pdbx_seq_one_letter_code
_entity_poly.pdbx_strand_id
1 'polypeptide(L)'
;MSMKYFFSTPNESVCCNLFHVRIQSKDTCAETAEKEKELGKCYESNVKVTIPQKEVNVVPDYKIVLDLEHPREYISSPGFPNENYPSDIQIIYDIEINIPDEIKQKSNRILLTFEMFVIEESPFCTNDGLEIADSSGQVRVYCGAQVGRTILSESSKLQIRFITNSDISSRGYSILVEMYNTQCSQLFKDVNTGTFSSPNFPGRYYADDLCVWKIEAPEGKVIRVKFEETFDIRAHEPLCVQDYLAVSLTGDFNTHVKRYCHGTRPSAIVSSGNSMLFAFRTDCCFEGKGFKASFAIIESDEVVTTPPPEPKPQICACGEENIQEVERIMGGKTVDPPNRYPWVVALVKKKNKVDDYFCGGALISRLYVLTASHCIERENASNIRVALGAHDSDNGPEPVAVSNFILHPKYYRRTYLNDIALVKLQEPATLSETVRVICLPTSPEFTAPNDTAVVAGWGWHRFQQGKSYKQLQELELPILSHPTCVSKYGGVIQETNLCAGGLKDKDACSGDSGGPLFGKYGGQWYSVGVVSWGMNCGLEGYPGVYTRVSEYLDWIADEIKDSPPCDDEVEIQPPVKPNLDNCGIPNENDEGRIAGGVETDPVEFPWMAMIVYNRTIVGTGALISPYYVLTVASIFDNWMEWYPEILDVFLGKHKVSAREATSRKFDVQAVYHHKQYGKPTPYNNDLALLKLKQPAGSEYRPICLPRSDAWYPPGLSLTTAGWGRISERGPGSDVLLKANLNVWSEEECDKRYPGWFTEQMMCAYKEGTDTCEGDNGAPLMRFYYGRYYLAGVSSWASDDGCATKGAPRVFSAAHPNLQWISSTTGLDVM
;
A
#
# COMPACT_ATOMS: atom_id res chain seq x y z
N MET A 1 -46.66 -33.37 0.43
CA MET A 1 -46.87 -34.04 -0.86
C MET A 1 -45.58 -33.88 -1.65
N SER A 2 -45.02 -34.99 -2.07
CA SER A 2 -43.60 -35.23 -2.37
C SER A 2 -43.30 -35.19 -3.87
N MET A 3 -42.03 -34.95 -4.24
CA MET A 3 -41.23 -35.57 -5.34
C MET A 3 -40.30 -34.54 -5.99
N LYS A 4 -38.96 -34.65 -5.91
CA LYS A 4 -37.98 -35.64 -6.45
C LYS A 4 -37.55 -35.36 -7.91
N TYR A 5 -36.24 -35.13 -8.05
CA TYR A 5 -35.38 -35.17 -9.24
C TYR A 5 -35.53 -36.46 -10.09
N PHE A 6 -35.28 -36.40 -11.42
CA PHE A 6 -34.18 -37.10 -12.13
C PHE A 6 -34.09 -36.77 -13.65
N PHE A 7 -32.85 -36.86 -14.16
CA PHE A 7 -32.26 -36.53 -15.47
C PHE A 7 -32.82 -37.25 -16.73
N SER A 8 -32.68 -36.61 -17.92
CA SER A 8 -31.95 -37.17 -19.10
C SER A 8 -31.81 -36.14 -20.25
N THR A 9 -30.60 -36.01 -20.82
CA THR A 9 -30.23 -35.39 -22.13
C THR A 9 -30.05 -36.53 -23.19
N PRO A 10 -29.82 -36.34 -24.53
CA PRO A 10 -29.23 -35.18 -25.25
C PRO A 10 -29.71 -34.89 -26.73
N ASN A 11 -29.09 -33.86 -27.35
CA ASN A 11 -28.86 -33.61 -28.81
C ASN A 11 -29.84 -32.76 -29.66
N GLU A 12 -29.94 -31.44 -29.42
CA GLU A 12 -30.48 -30.48 -30.41
C GLU A 12 -29.70 -29.14 -30.54
N SER A 13 -28.50 -28.98 -29.97
CA SER A 13 -27.84 -27.67 -29.85
C SER A 13 -26.49 -27.53 -30.56
N VAL A 14 -26.26 -28.21 -31.67
CA VAL A 14 -25.01 -28.05 -32.46
C VAL A 14 -25.35 -27.58 -33.87
N CYS A 15 -25.70 -26.30 -33.98
CA CYS A 15 -25.54 -25.47 -35.20
C CYS A 15 -25.87 -23.97 -34.95
N CYS A 16 -26.42 -23.59 -33.79
CA CYS A 16 -26.80 -22.20 -33.49
C CYS A 16 -26.16 -21.60 -32.22
N ASN A 17 -24.96 -22.03 -31.80
CA ASN A 17 -24.24 -21.42 -30.67
C ASN A 17 -22.77 -21.18 -31.00
N LEU A 18 -22.54 -20.18 -31.84
CA LEU A 18 -21.34 -19.33 -31.93
C LEU A 18 -21.80 -18.15 -32.79
N PHE A 19 -21.57 -16.92 -32.33
CA PHE A 19 -22.09 -15.65 -32.87
C PHE A 19 -23.51 -15.25 -32.43
N HIS A 20 -23.58 -14.41 -31.40
CA HIS A 20 -24.75 -13.57 -31.13
C HIS A 20 -24.84 -12.46 -32.20
N VAL A 21 -25.43 -12.79 -33.35
CA VAL A 21 -25.89 -11.80 -34.34
C VAL A 21 -27.38 -11.54 -34.11
N ARG A 22 -27.76 -10.28 -33.90
CA ARG A 22 -29.17 -9.85 -33.92
C ARG A 22 -29.45 -9.27 -35.31
N ILE A 23 -30.05 -10.06 -36.19
CA ILE A 23 -30.42 -9.65 -37.55
C ILE A 23 -31.68 -8.78 -37.52
N GLN A 24 -31.63 -7.58 -38.10
CA GLN A 24 -32.80 -6.77 -38.43
C GLN A 24 -33.38 -7.20 -39.78
N SER A 25 -34.30 -8.16 -39.75
CA SER A 25 -35.44 -8.39 -40.66
C SER A 25 -35.75 -9.90 -40.76
N LYS A 26 -37.06 -10.24 -40.78
CA LYS A 26 -37.56 -11.62 -40.60
C LYS A 26 -37.52 -12.49 -41.86
N ASP A 27 -37.18 -11.93 -43.03
CA ASP A 27 -37.54 -12.58 -44.29
C ASP A 27 -36.40 -13.32 -45.01
N THR A 28 -35.15 -13.28 -44.53
CA THR A 28 -34.00 -13.88 -45.24
C THR A 28 -33.47 -15.20 -44.66
N CYS A 29 -33.97 -15.63 -43.49
CA CYS A 29 -33.51 -16.89 -42.87
C CYS A 29 -34.23 -18.13 -43.41
N ALA A 30 -35.45 -17.97 -43.95
CA ALA A 30 -36.24 -19.08 -44.48
C ALA A 30 -35.77 -19.55 -45.87
N GLU A 31 -35.32 -18.63 -46.73
CA GLU A 31 -34.90 -18.96 -48.10
C GLU A 31 -33.50 -19.60 -48.17
N THR A 32 -32.66 -19.38 -47.16
CA THR A 32 -31.29 -19.94 -47.12
C THR A 32 -31.28 -21.36 -46.56
N ALA A 33 -32.15 -21.66 -45.58
CA ALA A 33 -32.27 -22.99 -44.97
C ALA A 33 -32.85 -24.05 -45.92
N GLU A 34 -33.61 -23.65 -46.94
CA GLU A 34 -34.17 -24.58 -47.93
C GLU A 34 -33.15 -24.96 -49.03
N LYS A 35 -32.11 -24.15 -49.25
CA LYS A 35 -31.04 -24.42 -50.23
C LYS A 35 -29.85 -25.21 -49.68
N GLU A 36 -29.59 -25.17 -48.38
CA GLU A 36 -28.42 -25.86 -47.78
C GLU A 36 -28.71 -27.26 -47.24
N LYS A 37 -29.95 -27.76 -47.40
CA LYS A 37 -30.30 -29.12 -47.00
C LYS A 37 -29.69 -30.21 -47.90
N GLU A 38 -29.12 -29.85 -49.05
CA GLU A 38 -28.58 -30.83 -50.02
C GLU A 38 -27.06 -31.00 -49.99
N LEU A 39 -26.28 -30.17 -49.29
CA LEU A 39 -24.81 -30.21 -49.35
C LEU A 39 -24.19 -30.07 -47.95
N GLY A 40 -24.17 -31.17 -47.19
CA GLY A 40 -23.65 -31.21 -45.82
C GLY A 40 -22.15 -30.93 -45.66
N LYS A 41 -21.72 -29.67 -45.84
CA LYS A 41 -20.39 -29.13 -45.49
C LYS A 41 -20.49 -27.64 -45.17
N CYS A 42 -20.29 -27.24 -43.91
CA CYS A 42 -20.08 -25.84 -43.56
C CYS A 42 -18.62 -25.46 -43.88
N TYR A 43 -18.41 -24.60 -44.87
CA TYR A 43 -17.12 -23.95 -45.15
C TYR A 43 -17.16 -22.49 -44.67
N GLU A 44 -16.02 -22.00 -44.17
CA GLU A 44 -15.79 -20.58 -43.89
C GLU A 44 -16.07 -19.74 -45.14
N SER A 45 -17.05 -18.83 -45.07
CA SER A 45 -17.27 -17.84 -46.10
C SER A 45 -16.70 -16.49 -45.64
N ASN A 46 -15.73 -15.98 -46.42
CA ASN A 46 -15.22 -14.63 -46.31
C ASN A 46 -16.32 -13.63 -46.72
N VAL A 47 -17.11 -13.16 -45.76
CA VAL A 47 -18.12 -12.12 -46.00
C VAL A 47 -17.43 -10.75 -46.05
N LYS A 48 -17.27 -10.21 -47.27
CA LYS A 48 -16.89 -8.80 -47.47
C LYS A 48 -18.08 -7.90 -47.14
N VAL A 49 -17.99 -7.19 -46.02
CA VAL A 49 -18.93 -6.12 -45.67
C VAL A 49 -18.63 -4.91 -46.58
N THR A 50 -19.59 -4.53 -47.41
CA THR A 50 -19.47 -3.34 -48.27
C THR A 50 -20.37 -2.25 -47.70
N ILE A 51 -19.78 -1.11 -47.30
CA ILE A 51 -20.49 0.05 -46.74
C ILE A 51 -21.15 0.83 -47.89
N PRO A 52 -22.40 1.34 -47.76
CA PRO A 52 -23.03 2.16 -48.79
C PRO A 52 -22.23 3.43 -49.02
N GLN A 53 -21.80 3.68 -50.27
CA GLN A 53 -21.12 4.91 -50.65
C GLN A 53 -22.10 6.09 -50.60
N LYS A 54 -21.93 6.98 -49.63
CA LYS A 54 -22.48 8.33 -49.64
C LYS A 54 -21.34 9.31 -49.95
N GLU A 55 -21.61 10.44 -50.60
CA GLU A 55 -20.58 11.41 -51.02
C GLU A 55 -19.84 11.99 -49.80
N VAL A 56 -18.67 11.43 -49.50
CA VAL A 56 -17.72 11.88 -48.47
C VAL A 56 -16.77 12.90 -49.12
N ASN A 57 -16.39 13.96 -48.39
CA ASN A 57 -15.34 14.87 -48.85
C ASN A 57 -13.98 14.14 -48.82
N VAL A 58 -13.50 13.69 -49.98
CA VAL A 58 -12.22 12.99 -50.13
C VAL A 58 -11.08 14.02 -50.29
N VAL A 59 -10.11 14.03 -49.37
CA VAL A 59 -8.90 14.89 -49.39
C VAL A 59 -7.74 14.23 -48.64
N PRO A 60 -6.47 14.39 -49.08
CA PRO A 60 -5.76 13.62 -50.11
C PRO A 60 -5.18 12.27 -49.62
N ASP A 61 -4.75 11.41 -50.55
CA ASP A 61 -3.98 10.20 -50.25
C ASP A 61 -2.55 10.56 -49.79
N TYR A 62 -2.16 10.11 -48.61
CA TYR A 62 -0.81 10.30 -48.07
C TYR A 62 0.04 9.07 -48.38
N LYS A 63 1.11 9.26 -49.16
CA LYS A 63 2.08 8.20 -49.43
C LYS A 63 3.26 8.32 -48.48
N ILE A 64 3.43 7.32 -47.61
CA ILE A 64 4.52 7.22 -46.64
C ILE A 64 5.49 6.15 -47.12
N VAL A 65 6.75 6.55 -47.32
CA VAL A 65 7.82 5.64 -47.74
C VAL A 65 8.81 5.55 -46.58
N LEU A 66 8.95 4.36 -46.02
CA LEU A 66 9.94 4.08 -44.98
C LEU A 66 11.21 3.53 -45.64
N ASP A 67 12.35 4.13 -45.35
CA ASP A 67 13.66 3.71 -45.86
C ASP A 67 14.73 3.78 -44.75
N LEU A 68 15.99 3.51 -45.11
CA LEU A 68 17.10 3.48 -44.15
C LEU A 68 17.43 4.87 -43.56
N GLU A 69 17.08 5.96 -44.24
CA GLU A 69 17.26 7.32 -43.75
C GLU A 69 16.04 7.81 -42.96
N HIS A 70 14.84 7.29 -43.29
CA HIS A 70 13.56 7.61 -42.68
C HIS A 70 12.82 6.33 -42.26
N PRO A 71 13.26 5.64 -41.19
CA PRO A 71 12.72 4.33 -40.82
C PRO A 71 11.35 4.40 -40.10
N ARG A 72 10.86 5.61 -39.81
CA ARG A 72 9.61 5.85 -39.07
C ARG A 72 8.92 7.15 -39.47
N GLU A 73 7.61 7.22 -39.24
CA GLU A 73 6.77 8.39 -39.52
C GLU A 73 5.58 8.47 -38.54
N TYR A 74 5.08 9.68 -38.26
CA TYR A 74 3.86 9.88 -37.49
C TYR A 74 2.67 10.20 -38.39
N ILE A 75 1.54 9.53 -38.16
CA ILE A 75 0.26 9.88 -38.78
C ILE A 75 -0.74 10.33 -37.71
N SER A 76 -1.53 11.35 -38.01
CA SER A 76 -2.52 11.89 -37.07
C SER A 76 -3.81 12.28 -37.77
N SER A 77 -4.93 12.19 -37.06
CA SER A 77 -6.21 12.73 -37.56
C SER A 77 -6.15 14.26 -37.63
N PRO A 78 -6.89 14.91 -38.55
CA PRO A 78 -6.94 16.37 -38.62
C PRO A 78 -7.41 16.98 -37.29
N GLY A 79 -6.83 18.11 -36.90
CA GLY A 79 -7.15 18.79 -35.64
C GLY A 79 -6.42 18.25 -34.41
N PHE A 80 -5.91 17.01 -34.43
CA PHE A 80 -5.15 16.45 -33.32
C PHE A 80 -3.83 17.23 -33.10
N PRO A 81 -3.40 17.55 -31.86
CA PRO A 81 -4.04 17.23 -30.58
C PRO A 81 -4.97 18.34 -30.05
N ASN A 82 -5.24 19.39 -30.81
CA ASN A 82 -5.86 20.60 -30.25
C ASN A 82 -7.38 20.60 -30.38
N GLU A 83 -7.90 20.01 -31.45
CA GLU A 83 -9.31 20.00 -31.84
C GLU A 83 -9.78 18.57 -32.10
N ASN A 84 -11.10 18.37 -32.09
CA ASN A 84 -11.69 17.10 -32.54
C ASN A 84 -11.58 16.98 -34.06
N TYR A 85 -11.54 15.76 -34.58
CA TYR A 85 -11.49 15.56 -36.03
C TYR A 85 -12.79 16.01 -36.71
N PRO A 86 -12.73 16.44 -37.98
CA PRO A 86 -13.93 16.87 -38.72
C PRO A 86 -14.83 15.67 -39.06
N SER A 87 -16.13 15.93 -39.20
CA SER A 87 -17.13 14.96 -39.65
C SER A 87 -17.13 14.81 -41.18
N ASP A 88 -17.71 13.72 -41.70
CA ASP A 88 -17.88 13.43 -43.12
C ASP A 88 -16.59 13.48 -43.97
N ILE A 89 -15.48 12.97 -43.44
CA ILE A 89 -14.19 12.87 -44.13
C ILE A 89 -13.74 11.43 -44.33
N GLN A 90 -12.87 11.26 -45.33
CA GLN A 90 -12.10 10.05 -45.52
C GLN A 90 -10.63 10.42 -45.78
N ILE A 91 -9.72 9.73 -45.10
CA ILE A 91 -8.27 9.87 -45.28
C ILE A 91 -7.68 8.49 -45.55
N ILE A 92 -6.81 8.39 -46.54
CA ILE A 92 -6.08 7.17 -46.88
C ILE A 92 -4.58 7.43 -46.72
N TYR A 93 -3.90 6.49 -46.08
CA TYR A 93 -2.44 6.41 -46.00
C TYR A 93 -1.98 5.14 -46.70
N ASP A 94 -1.11 5.29 -47.71
CA ASP A 94 -0.42 4.18 -48.35
C ASP A 94 1.02 4.14 -47.84
N ILE A 95 1.34 3.11 -47.07
CA ILE A 95 2.62 2.95 -46.39
C ILE A 95 3.40 1.82 -47.07
N GLU A 96 4.62 2.09 -47.51
CA GLU A 96 5.50 1.07 -48.08
C GLU A 96 6.95 1.19 -47.60
N ILE A 97 7.60 0.04 -47.43
CA ILE A 97 9.04 -0.03 -47.14
C ILE A 97 9.81 -0.03 -48.47
N ASN A 98 10.68 0.96 -48.67
CA ASN A 98 11.56 1.10 -49.83
C ASN A 98 13.02 0.87 -49.45
N ILE A 99 13.41 -0.40 -49.39
CA ILE A 99 14.78 -0.84 -49.14
C ILE A 99 15.27 -1.82 -50.22
N PRO A 100 16.58 -1.97 -50.44
CA PRO A 100 17.13 -2.94 -51.40
C PRO A 100 16.61 -4.37 -51.17
N ASP A 101 16.37 -5.13 -52.23
CA ASP A 101 15.74 -6.46 -52.15
C ASP A 101 16.56 -7.48 -51.32
N GLU A 102 17.88 -7.29 -51.26
CA GLU A 102 18.81 -8.03 -50.40
C GLU A 102 18.54 -7.84 -48.91
N ILE A 103 17.99 -6.67 -48.53
CA ILE A 103 17.59 -6.32 -47.16
C ILE A 103 16.11 -6.63 -46.93
N LYS A 104 15.25 -6.57 -47.96
CA LYS A 104 13.83 -6.98 -47.87
C LYS A 104 13.64 -8.45 -47.48
N GLN A 105 14.55 -9.34 -47.86
CA GLN A 105 14.50 -10.75 -47.41
C GLN A 105 14.73 -10.90 -45.90
N LYS A 106 15.27 -9.85 -45.28
CA LYS A 106 15.47 -9.77 -43.84
C LYS A 106 14.31 -8.96 -43.27
N SER A 107 14.21 -7.66 -43.47
CA SER A 107 13.17 -6.81 -42.84
C SER A 107 12.04 -6.45 -43.82
N ASN A 108 10.84 -6.99 -43.64
CA ASN A 108 9.70 -6.74 -44.53
C ASN A 108 8.37 -6.45 -43.82
N ARG A 109 8.40 -6.03 -42.55
CA ARG A 109 7.19 -5.78 -41.75
C ARG A 109 7.20 -4.36 -41.18
N ILE A 110 6.00 -3.79 -41.01
CA ILE A 110 5.73 -2.45 -40.52
C ILE A 110 5.08 -2.61 -39.13
N LEU A 111 5.64 -1.95 -38.12
CA LEU A 111 5.05 -1.85 -36.79
C LEU A 111 4.28 -0.53 -36.68
N LEU A 112 3.02 -0.59 -36.28
CA LEU A 112 2.18 0.55 -35.95
C LEU A 112 2.04 0.62 -34.43
N THR A 113 2.20 1.79 -33.83
CA THR A 113 1.99 2.04 -32.40
C THR A 113 1.01 3.19 -32.22
N PHE A 114 -0.14 2.92 -31.63
CA PHE A 114 -1.25 3.87 -31.48
C PHE A 114 -0.97 4.79 -30.28
N GLU A 115 -0.01 5.71 -30.37
CA GLU A 115 0.38 6.55 -29.23
C GLU A 115 -0.80 7.30 -28.60
N MET A 116 -1.74 7.77 -29.40
CA MET A 116 -3.04 8.27 -28.97
C MET A 116 -4.10 7.82 -29.98
N PHE A 117 -5.25 7.33 -29.55
CA PHE A 117 -6.32 6.92 -30.46
C PHE A 117 -7.65 6.93 -29.72
N VAL A 118 -8.51 7.89 -30.02
CA VAL A 118 -9.88 8.00 -29.52
C VAL A 118 -10.77 8.53 -30.63
N ILE A 119 -11.49 7.63 -31.28
CA ILE A 119 -12.52 7.96 -32.29
C ILE A 119 -13.89 7.48 -31.80
N GLU A 120 -14.99 7.91 -32.44
CA GLU A 120 -16.36 7.54 -32.04
C GLU A 120 -16.48 6.02 -31.89
N GLU A 121 -16.98 5.55 -30.74
CA GLU A 121 -17.19 4.13 -30.50
C GLU A 121 -18.55 3.71 -31.09
N SER A 122 -18.55 2.73 -31.98
CA SER A 122 -19.80 2.13 -32.48
C SER A 122 -19.65 0.62 -32.71
N PRO A 123 -20.77 -0.14 -32.71
CA PRO A 123 -20.72 -1.56 -33.02
C PRO A 123 -20.05 -1.79 -34.38
N PHE A 124 -19.00 -2.62 -34.40
CA PHE A 124 -18.20 -2.92 -35.59
C PHE A 124 -17.52 -1.71 -36.25
N CYS A 125 -17.43 -0.56 -35.56
CA CYS A 125 -16.75 0.64 -36.04
C CYS A 125 -17.31 1.17 -37.37
N THR A 126 -18.63 1.09 -37.52
CA THR A 126 -19.34 1.51 -38.74
C THR A 126 -19.67 3.00 -38.79
N ASN A 127 -19.48 3.73 -37.68
CA ASN A 127 -19.74 5.16 -37.59
C ASN A 127 -18.46 5.89 -38.00
N ASP A 128 -17.51 5.94 -37.06
CA ASP A 128 -16.13 6.33 -37.32
C ASP A 128 -15.23 5.11 -37.17
N GLY A 129 -14.30 4.95 -38.10
CA GLY A 129 -13.45 3.76 -38.15
C GLY A 129 -12.10 4.04 -38.78
N LEU A 130 -11.05 3.48 -38.17
CA LEU A 130 -9.73 3.37 -38.78
C LEU A 130 -9.50 1.92 -39.23
N GLU A 131 -9.58 1.70 -40.53
CA GLU A 131 -9.30 0.43 -41.19
C GLU A 131 -7.81 0.31 -41.50
N ILE A 132 -7.25 -0.85 -41.22
CA ILE A 132 -5.86 -1.23 -41.55
C ILE A 132 -5.93 -2.47 -42.42
N ALA A 133 -5.46 -2.33 -43.66
CA ALA A 133 -5.41 -3.39 -44.65
C ALA A 133 -3.96 -3.72 -45.00
N ASP A 134 -3.58 -4.97 -44.80
CA ASP A 134 -2.28 -5.52 -45.18
C ASP A 134 -2.37 -6.17 -46.57
N SER A 135 -1.30 -6.10 -47.37
CA SER A 135 -1.25 -6.76 -48.68
C SER A 135 -1.34 -8.31 -48.64
N SER A 136 -1.20 -8.91 -47.46
CA SER A 136 -1.50 -10.33 -47.19
C SER A 136 -3.00 -10.67 -47.17
N GLY A 137 -3.89 -9.65 -47.23
CA GLY A 137 -5.34 -9.82 -47.21
C GLY A 137 -5.98 -9.68 -45.82
N GLN A 138 -5.19 -9.39 -44.79
CA GLN A 138 -5.70 -9.13 -43.45
C GLN A 138 -6.26 -7.70 -43.35
N VAL A 139 -7.52 -7.58 -42.91
CA VAL A 139 -8.16 -6.29 -42.67
C VAL A 139 -8.63 -6.22 -41.23
N ARG A 140 -8.32 -5.11 -40.55
CA ARG A 140 -8.73 -4.85 -39.16
C ARG A 140 -9.30 -3.45 -39.05
N VAL A 141 -10.42 -3.29 -38.35
CA VAL A 141 -11.07 -1.98 -38.17
C VAL A 141 -11.09 -1.63 -36.69
N TYR A 142 -10.72 -0.39 -36.37
CA TYR A 142 -10.56 0.10 -35.01
C TYR A 142 -11.39 1.36 -34.79
N CYS A 143 -12.05 1.44 -33.64
CA CYS A 143 -12.80 2.59 -33.15
C CYS A 143 -12.84 2.64 -31.62
N GLY A 144 -13.44 3.67 -31.04
CA GLY A 144 -13.34 3.94 -29.62
C GLY A 144 -11.90 4.31 -29.22
N ALA A 145 -11.54 4.05 -27.97
CA ALA A 145 -10.20 4.27 -27.47
C ALA A 145 -9.28 3.05 -27.73
N GLN A 146 -8.15 3.24 -28.40
CA GLN A 146 -7.18 2.17 -28.75
C GLN A 146 -5.73 2.58 -28.47
N VAL A 147 -5.53 3.51 -27.54
CA VAL A 147 -4.22 4.07 -27.18
C VAL A 147 -3.21 2.92 -26.84
N GLY A 148 -1.93 3.10 -27.12
CA GLY A 148 -0.86 2.12 -26.92
C GLY A 148 -0.95 0.79 -27.68
N ARG A 149 -2.00 0.53 -28.46
CA ARG A 149 -2.10 -0.68 -29.28
C ARG A 149 -0.95 -0.75 -30.27
N THR A 150 -0.32 -1.92 -30.40
CA THR A 150 0.69 -2.17 -31.43
C THR A 150 0.22 -3.20 -32.46
N ILE A 151 0.49 -2.95 -33.74
CA ILE A 151 0.16 -3.87 -34.83
C ILE A 151 1.41 -4.11 -35.67
N LEU A 152 1.82 -5.36 -35.78
CA LEU A 152 2.88 -5.76 -36.70
C LEU A 152 2.22 -6.29 -38.00
N SER A 153 2.45 -5.62 -39.12
CA SER A 153 1.99 -6.04 -40.45
C SER A 153 2.64 -7.37 -40.85
N GLU A 154 2.00 -8.18 -41.67
CA GLU A 154 2.56 -9.41 -42.27
C GLU A 154 3.32 -9.13 -43.58
N SER A 155 3.18 -7.92 -44.14
CA SER A 155 3.85 -7.52 -45.38
C SER A 155 4.52 -6.15 -45.30
N SER A 156 5.30 -5.81 -46.33
CA SER A 156 6.07 -4.56 -46.41
C SER A 156 5.25 -3.38 -46.93
N LYS A 157 3.93 -3.58 -47.07
CA LYS A 157 2.98 -2.57 -47.56
C LYS A 157 1.70 -2.65 -46.76
N LEU A 158 1.21 -1.50 -46.33
CA LEU A 158 0.02 -1.39 -45.50
C LEU A 158 -0.77 -0.16 -45.92
N GLN A 159 -2.08 -0.30 -46.00
CA GLN A 159 -3.01 0.79 -46.26
C GLN A 159 -3.82 1.07 -44.98
N ILE A 160 -3.89 2.35 -44.59
CA ILE A 160 -4.73 2.80 -43.48
C ILE A 160 -5.81 3.71 -44.04
N ARG A 161 -7.07 3.46 -43.68
CA ARG A 161 -8.22 4.24 -44.12
C ARG A 161 -9.03 4.70 -42.92
N PHE A 162 -9.03 6.01 -42.66
CA PHE A 162 -9.85 6.63 -41.64
C PHE A 162 -11.12 7.20 -42.27
N ILE A 163 -12.28 6.90 -41.69
CA ILE A 163 -13.60 7.30 -42.20
C ILE A 163 -14.40 7.85 -41.02
N THR A 164 -15.10 8.96 -41.24
CA THR A 164 -16.00 9.54 -40.25
C THR A 164 -17.41 9.76 -40.81
N ASN A 165 -18.42 9.71 -39.95
CA ASN A 165 -19.82 10.03 -40.30
C ASN A 165 -20.16 11.52 -40.06
N SER A 166 -21.44 11.88 -40.16
CA SER A 166 -21.97 13.24 -39.95
C SER A 166 -22.30 13.58 -38.49
N ASP A 167 -22.02 12.68 -37.55
CA ASP A 167 -22.45 12.76 -36.14
C ASP A 167 -21.32 13.25 -35.22
N ILE A 168 -20.93 12.47 -34.22
CA ILE A 168 -20.15 12.90 -33.05
C ILE A 168 -18.67 12.64 -33.30
N SER A 169 -17.86 13.70 -33.39
CA SER A 169 -16.40 13.55 -33.44
C SER A 169 -15.75 13.54 -32.06
N SER A 170 -14.63 12.82 -31.96
CA SER A 170 -13.78 12.74 -30.78
C SER A 170 -12.40 13.35 -31.02
N ARG A 171 -11.46 13.15 -30.09
CA ARG A 171 -10.11 13.76 -30.13
C ARG A 171 -9.25 13.28 -31.28
N GLY A 172 -9.51 12.08 -31.80
CA GLY A 172 -8.78 11.53 -32.94
C GLY A 172 -7.56 10.69 -32.55
N TYR A 173 -6.56 10.60 -33.42
CA TYR A 173 -5.42 9.70 -33.23
C TYR A 173 -4.07 10.34 -33.59
N SER A 174 -3.01 9.77 -33.00
CA SER A 174 -1.61 9.84 -33.39
C SER A 174 -1.03 8.43 -33.36
N ILE A 175 -0.55 7.95 -34.50
CA ILE A 175 0.01 6.60 -34.68
C ILE A 175 1.44 6.75 -35.20
N LEU A 176 2.39 6.13 -34.49
CA LEU A 176 3.77 5.96 -34.95
C LEU A 176 3.85 4.74 -35.87
N VAL A 177 4.43 4.91 -37.04
CA VAL A 177 4.65 3.89 -38.06
C VAL A 177 6.17 3.67 -38.17
N GLU A 178 6.66 2.43 -38.05
CA GLU A 178 8.11 2.15 -38.11
C GLU A 178 8.46 0.82 -38.78
N MET A 179 9.65 0.73 -39.36
CA MET A 179 10.21 -0.52 -39.92
C MET A 179 10.59 -1.51 -38.82
N TYR A 180 10.31 -2.80 -39.01
CA TYR A 180 10.61 -3.87 -38.05
C TYR A 180 11.89 -4.65 -38.40
N ASN A 181 12.92 -4.64 -37.54
CA ASN A 181 14.19 -5.35 -37.81
C ASN A 181 14.10 -6.85 -37.50
N THR A 182 14.48 -7.71 -38.44
CA THR A 182 14.42 -9.17 -38.29
C THR A 182 15.76 -9.86 -38.06
N GLN A 183 16.90 -9.16 -38.12
CA GLN A 183 18.20 -9.81 -37.95
C GLN A 183 18.46 -10.27 -36.51
N CYS A 184 17.82 -9.61 -35.54
CA CYS A 184 17.90 -9.95 -34.13
C CYS A 184 16.57 -10.46 -33.57
N SER A 185 15.48 -10.40 -34.33
CA SER A 185 14.15 -10.85 -33.91
C SER A 185 13.94 -12.34 -34.17
N GLN A 186 13.26 -13.06 -33.27
CA GLN A 186 13.04 -14.51 -33.42
C GLN A 186 11.72 -14.97 -32.80
N LEU A 187 11.02 -15.89 -33.49
CA LEU A 187 9.93 -16.67 -32.92
C LEU A 187 10.47 -18.04 -32.47
N PHE A 188 10.32 -18.34 -31.18
CA PHE A 188 10.61 -19.64 -30.60
C PHE A 188 9.30 -20.41 -30.45
N LYS A 189 9.14 -21.44 -31.28
CA LYS A 189 8.00 -22.34 -31.27
C LYS A 189 8.52 -23.78 -31.34
N ASP A 190 7.84 -24.70 -30.68
CA ASP A 190 8.18 -26.14 -30.67
C ASP A 190 9.59 -26.45 -30.12
N VAL A 191 10.10 -25.60 -29.21
CA VAL A 191 11.41 -25.75 -28.57
C VAL A 191 11.31 -25.67 -27.05
N ASN A 192 11.92 -26.60 -26.32
CA ASN A 192 11.82 -26.65 -24.86
C ASN A 192 12.77 -25.68 -24.14
N THR A 193 13.85 -25.25 -24.80
CA THR A 193 14.81 -24.28 -24.25
C THR A 193 15.38 -23.45 -25.38
N GLY A 194 15.92 -22.27 -25.06
CA GLY A 194 16.63 -21.45 -26.02
C GLY A 194 17.28 -20.23 -25.39
N THR A 195 17.93 -19.44 -26.22
CA THR A 195 18.63 -18.21 -25.80
C THR A 195 18.41 -17.10 -26.79
N PHE A 196 18.33 -15.87 -26.32
CA PHE A 196 18.30 -14.67 -27.14
C PHE A 196 19.12 -13.56 -26.48
N SER A 197 19.63 -12.63 -27.27
CA SER A 197 20.47 -11.53 -26.78
C SER A 197 20.31 -10.30 -27.63
N SER A 198 20.63 -9.14 -27.06
CA SER A 198 20.83 -7.92 -27.84
C SER A 198 21.89 -8.16 -28.94
N PRO A 199 21.80 -7.44 -30.07
CA PRO A 199 22.80 -7.53 -31.14
C PRO A 199 24.23 -7.33 -30.60
N ASN A 200 25.19 -8.05 -31.17
CA ASN A 200 26.63 -7.93 -30.86
C ASN A 200 27.05 -8.23 -29.40
N PHE A 201 26.16 -8.74 -28.54
CA PHE A 201 26.51 -9.16 -27.17
C PHE A 201 27.65 -10.19 -27.16
N PRO A 202 28.68 -10.07 -26.28
CA PRO A 202 28.82 -9.15 -25.14
C PRO A 202 29.45 -7.78 -25.48
N GLY A 203 29.66 -7.50 -26.78
CA GLY A 203 29.99 -6.17 -27.28
C GLY A 203 28.79 -5.23 -27.22
N ARG A 204 28.97 -3.99 -27.66
CA ARG A 204 27.91 -2.98 -27.64
C ARG A 204 26.86 -3.25 -28.71
N TYR A 205 25.59 -3.12 -28.37
CA TYR A 205 24.49 -3.25 -29.35
C TYR A 205 24.50 -2.09 -30.36
N TYR A 206 23.67 -2.18 -31.40
CA TYR A 206 23.58 -1.16 -32.44
C TYR A 206 22.53 -0.09 -32.10
N ALA A 207 22.78 1.14 -32.53
CA ALA A 207 21.82 2.25 -32.47
C ALA A 207 20.65 2.08 -33.46
N ASP A 208 19.52 2.73 -33.15
CA ASP A 208 18.29 2.77 -33.96
C ASP A 208 17.74 1.39 -34.37
N ASP A 209 17.84 0.41 -33.46
CA ASP A 209 17.46 -0.98 -33.68
C ASP A 209 16.16 -1.35 -32.92
N LEU A 210 15.40 -2.30 -33.47
CA LEU A 210 14.22 -2.89 -32.86
C LEU A 210 14.23 -4.41 -33.02
N CYS A 211 14.60 -5.11 -31.96
CA CYS A 211 14.62 -6.57 -31.90
C CYS A 211 13.42 -7.08 -31.11
N VAL A 212 12.75 -8.11 -31.60
CA VAL A 212 11.57 -8.68 -30.95
C VAL A 212 11.65 -10.19 -30.89
N TRP A 213 11.46 -10.76 -29.70
CA TRP A 213 11.45 -12.19 -29.48
C TRP A 213 10.10 -12.64 -28.96
N LYS A 214 9.48 -13.62 -29.62
CA LYS A 214 8.26 -14.25 -29.13
C LYS A 214 8.55 -15.70 -28.78
N ILE A 215 8.08 -16.16 -27.63
CA ILE A 215 8.22 -17.54 -27.18
C ILE A 215 6.82 -18.12 -27.00
N GLU A 216 6.51 -19.21 -27.69
CA GLU A 216 5.24 -19.93 -27.60
C GLU A 216 5.48 -21.34 -27.06
N ALA A 217 4.87 -21.64 -25.92
CA ALA A 217 4.87 -22.94 -25.28
C ALA A 217 3.58 -23.72 -25.60
N PRO A 218 3.61 -25.06 -25.52
CA PRO A 218 2.40 -25.88 -25.57
C PRO A 218 1.42 -25.51 -24.45
N GLU A 219 0.13 -25.75 -24.67
CA GLU A 219 -0.91 -25.54 -23.65
C GLU A 219 -0.60 -26.30 -22.35
N GLY A 220 -0.89 -25.67 -21.21
CA GLY A 220 -0.60 -26.22 -19.88
C GLY A 220 0.83 -26.01 -19.38
N LYS A 221 1.72 -25.45 -20.21
CA LYS A 221 3.11 -25.13 -19.82
C LYS A 221 3.34 -23.63 -19.70
N VAL A 222 4.36 -23.27 -18.93
CA VAL A 222 4.80 -21.88 -18.74
C VAL A 222 6.27 -21.71 -19.13
N ILE A 223 6.67 -20.48 -19.40
CA ILE A 223 7.99 -20.10 -19.90
C ILE A 223 8.73 -19.40 -18.76
N ARG A 224 9.89 -19.92 -18.37
CA ARG A 224 10.79 -19.28 -17.39
C ARG A 224 11.99 -18.70 -18.11
N VAL A 225 12.25 -17.40 -17.94
CA VAL A 225 13.38 -16.68 -18.55
C VAL A 225 14.35 -16.19 -17.47
N LYS A 226 15.64 -16.38 -17.71
CA LYS A 226 16.74 -15.91 -16.85
C LYS A 226 17.72 -15.07 -17.67
N PHE A 227 18.05 -13.89 -17.16
CA PHE A 227 19.05 -13.01 -17.74
C PHE A 227 20.44 -13.29 -17.14
N GLU A 228 21.48 -13.22 -17.97
CA GLU A 228 22.87 -13.30 -17.52
C GLU A 228 23.22 -12.10 -16.63
N GLU A 229 24.36 -12.17 -15.93
CA GLU A 229 24.80 -11.12 -15.00
C GLU A 229 25.09 -9.78 -15.69
N THR A 230 25.52 -9.82 -16.94
CA THR A 230 25.71 -8.61 -17.75
C THR A 230 24.38 -8.19 -18.34
N PHE A 231 23.82 -7.10 -17.80
CA PHE A 231 22.63 -6.42 -18.30
C PHE A 231 22.91 -4.91 -18.29
N ASP A 232 23.19 -4.34 -19.46
CA ASP A 232 23.66 -2.96 -19.60
C ASP A 232 22.99 -2.32 -20.81
N ILE A 233 21.77 -1.85 -20.60
CA ILE A 233 20.99 -1.09 -21.57
C ILE A 233 21.06 0.37 -21.15
N ARG A 234 21.54 1.25 -22.02
CA ARG A 234 21.71 2.66 -21.70
C ARG A 234 20.35 3.36 -21.65
N ALA A 235 20.11 4.08 -20.57
CA ALA A 235 19.07 5.10 -20.52
C ALA A 235 19.53 6.22 -19.59
N HIS A 236 19.44 7.48 -20.02
CA HIS A 236 19.69 8.64 -19.17
C HIS A 236 18.58 8.88 -18.15
N GLU A 237 17.37 8.39 -18.42
CA GLU A 237 16.18 8.58 -17.60
C GLU A 237 15.65 7.23 -17.07
N PRO A 238 15.07 7.18 -15.86
CA PRO A 238 14.57 5.96 -15.22
C PRO A 238 13.30 5.37 -15.86
N LEU A 239 12.79 6.00 -16.93
CA LEU A 239 11.60 5.61 -17.69
C LEU A 239 11.91 4.70 -18.89
N CYS A 240 13.18 4.40 -19.15
CA CYS A 240 13.59 3.54 -20.27
C CYS A 240 12.95 4.01 -21.60
N VAL A 241 13.06 5.31 -21.88
CA VAL A 241 12.49 5.98 -23.06
C VAL A 241 13.45 6.00 -24.25
N GLN A 242 14.74 5.84 -23.98
CA GLN A 242 15.81 5.69 -24.96
C GLN A 242 15.94 4.20 -25.31
N ASP A 243 17.02 3.55 -24.89
CA ASP A 243 17.17 2.12 -25.06
C ASP A 243 16.41 1.38 -23.96
N TYR A 244 15.64 0.37 -24.34
CA TYR A 244 14.86 -0.43 -23.40
C TYR A 244 14.56 -1.82 -23.91
N LEU A 245 14.46 -2.77 -22.98
CA LEU A 245 13.85 -4.08 -23.21
C LEU A 245 12.43 -4.08 -22.63
N ALA A 246 11.41 -4.08 -23.48
CA ALA A 246 10.02 -4.34 -23.12
C ALA A 246 9.77 -5.85 -23.02
N VAL A 247 9.00 -6.26 -22.02
CA VAL A 247 8.66 -7.65 -21.73
C VAL A 247 7.17 -7.76 -21.45
N SER A 248 6.50 -8.65 -22.18
CA SER A 248 5.12 -9.09 -21.96
C SER A 248 5.10 -10.54 -21.51
N LEU A 249 4.41 -10.80 -20.39
CA LEU A 249 4.26 -12.14 -19.81
C LEU A 249 3.09 -12.93 -20.42
N THR A 250 2.23 -12.27 -21.20
CA THR A 250 1.04 -12.83 -21.85
C THR A 250 1.27 -13.13 -23.33
N GLY A 251 2.34 -12.59 -23.92
CA GLY A 251 2.66 -12.80 -25.33
C GLY A 251 2.01 -11.81 -26.30
N ASP A 252 1.40 -10.76 -25.77
CA ASP A 252 0.95 -9.58 -26.53
C ASP A 252 1.35 -8.28 -25.82
N PHE A 253 1.54 -7.20 -26.58
CA PHE A 253 1.78 -5.87 -25.99
C PHE A 253 0.49 -5.13 -25.64
N ASN A 254 -0.67 -5.79 -25.70
CA ASN A 254 -1.96 -5.20 -25.31
C ASN A 254 -2.20 -5.34 -23.80
N THR A 255 -1.42 -6.18 -23.10
CA THR A 255 -1.57 -6.49 -21.67
C THR A 255 -0.20 -6.65 -20.98
N HIS A 256 -0.02 -6.05 -19.79
CA HIS A 256 1.12 -6.24 -18.87
C HIS A 256 2.53 -6.16 -19.51
N VAL A 257 2.92 -4.98 -20.00
CA VAL A 257 4.24 -4.73 -20.61
C VAL A 257 5.15 -3.96 -19.67
N LYS A 258 6.28 -4.55 -19.24
CA LYS A 258 7.29 -3.90 -18.39
C LYS A 258 8.55 -3.58 -19.20
N ARG A 259 9.11 -2.38 -19.04
CA ARG A 259 10.37 -1.95 -19.68
C ARG A 259 11.55 -2.00 -18.72
N TYR A 260 12.71 -2.39 -19.21
CA TYR A 260 13.95 -2.53 -18.44
C TYR A 260 15.11 -1.78 -19.12
N CYS A 261 15.91 -1.08 -18.32
CA CYS A 261 17.11 -0.32 -18.73
C CYS A 261 18.04 -0.05 -17.53
N HIS A 262 19.19 0.61 -17.72
CA HIS A 262 20.08 1.12 -16.66
C HIS A 262 20.51 0.07 -15.62
N GLY A 263 20.88 -1.14 -16.06
CA GLY A 263 21.32 -2.20 -15.14
C GLY A 263 20.22 -2.82 -14.28
N THR A 264 18.95 -2.44 -14.46
CA THR A 264 17.80 -3.06 -13.78
C THR A 264 17.50 -4.44 -14.36
N ARG A 265 18.42 -5.37 -14.14
CA ARG A 265 18.32 -6.75 -14.60
C ARG A 265 17.05 -7.39 -14.03
N PRO A 266 16.16 -7.95 -14.86
CA PRO A 266 15.02 -8.72 -14.36
C PRO A 266 15.51 -9.92 -13.54
N SER A 267 14.91 -10.13 -12.37
CA SER A 267 14.95 -11.43 -11.69
C SER A 267 14.34 -12.51 -12.61
N ALA A 268 14.54 -13.80 -12.31
CA ALA A 268 13.96 -14.85 -13.13
C ALA A 268 12.44 -14.63 -13.29
N ILE A 269 11.99 -14.42 -14.53
CA ILE A 269 10.59 -14.11 -14.85
C ILE A 269 9.89 -15.35 -15.40
N VAL A 270 8.61 -15.49 -15.09
CA VAL A 270 7.75 -16.60 -15.54
C VAL A 270 6.54 -16.02 -16.27
N SER A 271 6.14 -16.64 -17.39
CA SER A 271 4.95 -16.24 -18.13
C SER A 271 3.66 -16.44 -17.34
N SER A 272 2.64 -15.63 -17.61
CA SER A 272 1.30 -15.77 -17.02
C SER A 272 0.41 -16.75 -17.79
N GLY A 273 0.87 -17.21 -18.96
CA GLY A 273 0.24 -18.24 -19.78
C GLY A 273 1.29 -19.01 -20.56
N ASN A 274 0.95 -19.49 -21.76
CA ASN A 274 1.85 -20.26 -22.61
C ASN A 274 2.61 -19.40 -23.65
N SER A 275 2.68 -18.08 -23.46
CA SER A 275 3.31 -17.17 -24.43
C SER A 275 4.02 -16.01 -23.75
N MET A 276 5.16 -15.56 -24.30
CA MET A 276 5.87 -14.35 -23.88
C MET A 276 6.34 -13.56 -25.11
N LEU A 277 6.44 -12.24 -24.96
CA LEU A 277 6.91 -11.36 -26.01
C LEU A 277 7.90 -10.34 -25.45
N PHE A 278 9.00 -10.13 -26.16
CA PHE A 278 10.09 -9.24 -25.77
C PHE A 278 10.33 -8.26 -26.92
N ALA A 279 10.56 -6.98 -26.63
CA ALA A 279 10.98 -6.00 -27.63
C ALA A 279 12.12 -5.14 -27.08
N PHE A 280 13.31 -5.25 -27.66
CA PHE A 280 14.45 -4.40 -27.38
C PHE A 280 14.54 -3.28 -28.41
N ARG A 281 14.41 -2.05 -27.94
CA ARG A 281 14.49 -0.84 -28.76
C ARG A 281 15.73 -0.05 -28.38
N THR A 282 16.41 0.52 -29.36
CA THR A 282 17.57 1.41 -29.15
C THR A 282 17.38 2.74 -29.90
N ASP A 283 17.99 3.80 -29.40
CA ASP A 283 18.03 5.13 -29.99
C ASP A 283 19.34 5.35 -30.78
N CYS A 284 19.52 6.56 -31.32
CA CYS A 284 20.58 6.86 -32.28
C CYS A 284 22.00 6.81 -31.72
N CYS A 285 22.18 6.79 -30.40
CA CYS A 285 23.38 7.37 -29.84
C CYS A 285 23.77 6.77 -28.49
N PHE A 286 24.99 6.24 -28.42
CA PHE A 286 25.67 5.70 -27.23
C PHE A 286 25.09 4.36 -26.72
N GLU A 287 25.82 3.28 -26.97
CA GLU A 287 25.31 1.93 -26.73
C GLU A 287 25.97 1.29 -25.49
N GLY A 288 25.16 0.63 -24.66
CA GLY A 288 25.63 -0.24 -23.58
C GLY A 288 26.04 -1.62 -24.11
N LYS A 289 26.47 -2.52 -23.21
CA LYS A 289 26.82 -3.92 -23.59
C LYS A 289 25.59 -4.79 -23.89
N GLY A 290 24.39 -4.32 -23.57
CA GLY A 290 23.13 -5.01 -23.79
C GLY A 290 22.90 -6.16 -22.82
N PHE A 291 22.26 -7.23 -23.28
CA PHE A 291 21.86 -8.34 -22.44
C PHE A 291 21.88 -9.67 -23.19
N LYS A 292 21.93 -10.75 -22.41
CA LYS A 292 21.68 -12.11 -22.89
C LYS A 292 20.75 -12.84 -21.94
N ALA A 293 19.81 -13.58 -22.50
CA ALA A 293 18.78 -14.30 -21.78
C ALA A 293 18.71 -15.76 -22.25
N SER A 294 18.32 -16.64 -21.33
CA SER A 294 18.02 -18.03 -21.58
C SER A 294 16.60 -18.34 -21.09
N PHE A 295 15.88 -19.18 -21.82
CA PHE A 295 14.53 -19.60 -21.44
C PHE A 295 14.42 -21.13 -21.41
N ALA A 296 13.50 -21.60 -20.58
CA ALA A 296 13.07 -23.00 -20.52
C ALA A 296 11.55 -23.07 -20.39
N ILE A 297 10.93 -23.99 -21.11
CA ILE A 297 9.54 -24.37 -20.94
C ILE A 297 9.47 -25.36 -19.78
N ILE A 298 8.62 -25.08 -18.80
CA ILE A 298 8.43 -25.90 -17.60
C ILE A 298 6.94 -26.23 -17.44
N GLU A 299 6.66 -27.31 -16.70
CA GLU A 299 5.29 -27.62 -16.30
C GLU A 299 4.75 -26.54 -15.37
N SER A 300 3.48 -26.18 -15.54
CA SER A 300 2.82 -25.18 -14.69
C SER A 300 2.83 -25.57 -13.20
N ASP A 301 2.76 -26.88 -12.90
CA ASP A 301 2.76 -27.42 -11.54
C ASP A 301 4.15 -27.45 -10.86
N GLU A 302 5.25 -27.33 -11.63
CA GLU A 302 6.62 -27.27 -11.09
C GLU A 302 7.03 -25.84 -10.68
N VAL A 303 6.15 -24.86 -10.89
CA VAL A 303 6.29 -23.52 -10.29
C VAL A 303 5.81 -23.63 -8.84
N VAL A 304 6.64 -24.22 -7.97
CA VAL A 304 6.50 -24.04 -6.52
C VAL A 304 6.76 -22.56 -6.26
N THR A 305 5.69 -21.77 -6.26
CA THR A 305 5.67 -20.55 -5.49
C THR A 305 5.96 -20.99 -4.06
N THR A 306 7.09 -20.55 -3.50
CA THR A 306 7.09 -20.32 -2.06
C THR A 306 5.82 -19.51 -1.80
N PRO A 307 4.97 -19.89 -0.83
CA PRO A 307 3.92 -18.99 -0.38
C PRO A 307 4.54 -17.60 -0.23
N PRO A 308 3.87 -16.53 -0.68
CA PRO A 308 4.33 -15.18 -0.36
C PRO A 308 4.67 -15.18 1.14
N PRO A 309 5.81 -14.59 1.56
CA PRO A 309 6.00 -14.35 2.98
C PRO A 309 4.72 -13.71 3.49
N GLU A 310 4.13 -14.27 4.56
CA GLU A 310 2.90 -13.72 5.13
C GLU A 310 3.07 -12.21 5.22
N PRO A 311 2.11 -11.43 4.69
CA PRO A 311 2.24 -9.97 4.67
C PRO A 311 2.48 -9.53 6.10
N LYS A 312 3.64 -8.91 6.35
CA LYS A 312 3.91 -8.25 7.63
C LYS A 312 2.72 -7.33 7.88
N PRO A 313 1.95 -7.52 8.97
CA PRO A 313 0.86 -6.63 9.29
C PRO A 313 1.45 -5.22 9.47
N GLN A 314 0.87 -4.22 8.80
CA GLN A 314 1.03 -2.83 9.22
C GLN A 314 0.28 -2.68 10.54
N ILE A 315 1.00 -2.35 11.63
CA ILE A 315 0.46 -2.26 12.99
C ILE A 315 0.33 -0.78 13.37
N CYS A 316 -0.73 -0.14 12.88
CA CYS A 316 -1.35 1.03 13.48
C CYS A 316 -2.87 0.86 13.44
N ALA A 317 -3.57 1.52 14.37
CA ALA A 317 -4.98 1.89 14.20
C ALA A 317 -5.09 2.94 13.08
N CYS A 318 -4.92 2.51 11.84
CA CYS A 318 -5.07 3.31 10.63
C CYS A 318 -6.42 3.02 10.00
N GLY A 319 -6.99 3.92 9.20
CA GLY A 319 -8.20 3.64 8.43
C GLY A 319 -9.46 3.38 9.27
N GLU A 320 -9.51 3.87 10.51
CA GLU A 320 -10.68 3.76 11.41
C GLU A 320 -11.65 4.90 11.17
N GLU A 321 -12.82 4.62 10.58
CA GLU A 321 -13.87 5.62 10.37
C GLU A 321 -14.60 5.94 11.69
N ASN A 322 -15.15 7.15 11.83
CA ASN A 322 -16.05 7.47 12.94
C ASN A 322 -17.46 6.99 12.62
N ILE A 323 -17.90 5.89 13.26
CA ILE A 323 -19.24 5.33 13.06
C ILE A 323 -20.19 5.88 14.13
N GLN A 324 -21.17 6.70 13.72
CA GLN A 324 -22.53 6.62 14.27
C GLN A 324 -23.32 5.75 13.31
N GLU A 325 -24.08 4.75 13.80
CA GLU A 325 -24.83 3.83 12.96
C GLU A 325 -25.80 4.58 12.02
N VAL A 326 -25.50 4.64 10.72
CA VAL A 326 -26.45 5.13 9.70
C VAL A 326 -26.41 4.23 8.46
N GLU A 327 -27.61 3.80 8.02
CA GLU A 327 -27.82 2.95 6.85
C GLU A 327 -27.47 3.66 5.51
N ARG A 328 -26.99 2.87 4.55
CA ARG A 328 -26.38 3.27 3.27
C ARG A 328 -27.44 3.59 2.18
N ILE A 329 -27.30 4.71 1.47
CA ILE A 329 -28.15 5.15 0.34
C ILE A 329 -27.26 5.69 -0.81
N MET A 330 -27.63 5.43 -2.08
CA MET A 330 -26.78 5.55 -3.29
C MET A 330 -26.89 6.90 -4.06
N GLY A 331 -25.73 7.37 -4.57
CA GLY A 331 -25.57 8.63 -5.35
C GLY A 331 -24.87 9.67 -4.48
N GLY A 332 -23.76 10.26 -4.97
CA GLY A 332 -22.82 11.04 -4.14
C GLY A 332 -23.50 12.02 -3.19
N LYS A 333 -23.05 12.05 -1.93
CA LYS A 333 -23.70 12.78 -0.84
C LYS A 333 -22.68 13.43 0.09
N THR A 334 -23.15 14.40 0.87
CA THR A 334 -22.37 14.94 2.00
C THR A 334 -22.01 13.81 2.95
N VAL A 335 -20.75 13.78 3.40
CA VAL A 335 -20.26 12.85 4.42
C VAL A 335 -21.00 13.10 5.73
N ASP A 336 -21.70 12.07 6.24
CA ASP A 336 -22.49 12.11 7.47
C ASP A 336 -22.25 10.81 8.26
N PRO A 337 -21.85 10.87 9.55
CA PRO A 337 -21.63 12.07 10.37
C PRO A 337 -20.42 12.91 9.90
N PRO A 338 -20.34 14.20 10.28
CA PRO A 338 -19.12 15.00 10.11
C PRO A 338 -17.89 14.26 10.60
N ASN A 339 -16.76 14.41 9.88
CA ASN A 339 -15.50 13.74 10.18
C ASN A 339 -15.54 12.20 10.15
N ARG A 340 -16.50 11.56 9.44
CA ARG A 340 -16.49 10.11 9.21
C ARG A 340 -15.16 9.59 8.64
N TYR A 341 -14.52 10.35 7.76
CA TYR A 341 -13.22 10.02 7.15
C TYR A 341 -12.12 10.96 7.66
N PRO A 342 -11.59 10.71 8.88
CA PRO A 342 -10.68 11.64 9.57
C PRO A 342 -9.27 11.74 8.96
N TRP A 343 -8.96 10.93 7.93
CA TRP A 343 -7.70 10.98 7.17
C TRP A 343 -7.77 11.86 5.93
N VAL A 344 -8.95 12.28 5.49
CA VAL A 344 -9.09 13.13 4.30
C VAL A 344 -8.65 14.54 4.67
N VAL A 345 -7.69 15.08 3.92
CA VAL A 345 -7.13 16.42 4.15
C VAL A 345 -7.27 17.27 2.90
N ALA A 346 -7.18 18.59 3.08
CA ALA A 346 -7.13 19.53 1.96
C ALA A 346 -5.85 20.34 1.93
N LEU A 347 -5.31 20.55 0.74
CA LEU A 347 -4.22 21.47 0.48
C LEU A 347 -4.82 22.85 0.17
N VAL A 348 -4.39 23.85 0.92
CA VAL A 348 -4.95 25.20 0.86
C VAL A 348 -3.89 26.26 0.57
N LYS A 349 -4.30 27.31 -0.14
CA LYS A 349 -3.52 28.53 -0.37
C LYS A 349 -4.24 29.72 0.23
N LYS A 350 -3.50 30.62 0.90
CA LYS A 350 -4.07 31.91 1.34
C LYS A 350 -4.24 32.84 0.14
N LYS A 351 -5.48 33.14 -0.23
CA LYS A 351 -5.81 34.13 -1.27
C LYS A 351 -6.77 35.18 -0.71
N ASN A 352 -6.36 36.45 -0.68
CA ASN A 352 -7.18 37.56 -0.18
C ASN A 352 -7.76 37.34 1.24
N LYS A 353 -7.00 36.71 2.13
CA LYS A 353 -7.41 36.32 3.51
C LYS A 353 -8.47 35.21 3.60
N VAL A 354 -8.77 34.53 2.50
CA VAL A 354 -9.62 33.32 2.47
C VAL A 354 -8.75 32.14 2.06
N ASP A 355 -8.98 30.98 2.68
CA ASP A 355 -8.31 29.74 2.30
C ASP A 355 -8.94 29.17 1.02
N ASP A 356 -8.11 28.97 -0.02
CA ASP A 356 -8.49 28.44 -1.33
C ASP A 356 -8.07 26.96 -1.40
N TYR A 357 -9.05 26.07 -1.36
CA TYR A 357 -8.91 24.61 -1.41
C TYR A 357 -8.71 24.18 -2.86
N PHE A 358 -7.54 23.65 -3.22
CA PHE A 358 -7.22 23.37 -4.63
C PHE A 358 -6.91 21.90 -4.93
N CYS A 359 -6.48 21.13 -3.92
CA CYS A 359 -6.25 19.69 -4.01
C CYS A 359 -6.61 19.01 -2.70
N GLY A 360 -6.90 17.71 -2.77
CA GLY A 360 -7.05 16.82 -1.63
C GLY A 360 -5.75 16.07 -1.29
N GLY A 361 -5.80 15.33 -0.20
CA GLY A 361 -4.76 14.42 0.22
C GLY A 361 -5.28 13.42 1.26
N ALA A 362 -4.44 12.47 1.62
CA ALA A 362 -4.69 11.54 2.72
C ALA A 362 -3.56 11.65 3.74
N LEU A 363 -3.90 11.82 5.02
CA LEU A 363 -2.92 11.70 6.09
C LEU A 363 -2.51 10.23 6.20
N ILE A 364 -1.27 9.90 5.84
CA ILE A 364 -0.74 8.52 5.89
C ILE A 364 0.19 8.30 7.07
N SER A 365 0.76 9.38 7.62
CA SER A 365 1.48 9.39 8.90
C SER A 365 1.25 10.74 9.60
N ARG A 366 1.77 10.90 10.83
CA ARG A 366 1.63 12.16 11.56
C ARG A 366 2.33 13.32 10.88
N LEU A 367 3.38 13.09 10.09
CA LEU A 367 4.08 14.15 9.35
C LEU A 367 3.81 14.14 7.85
N TYR A 368 3.25 13.07 7.28
CA TYR A 368 3.13 12.94 5.84
C TYR A 368 1.69 12.82 5.35
N VAL A 369 1.38 13.68 4.39
CA VAL A 369 0.18 13.61 3.57
C VAL A 369 0.53 13.06 2.20
N LEU A 370 -0.16 12.01 1.78
CA LEU A 370 -0.11 11.48 0.43
C LEU A 370 -1.02 12.30 -0.48
N THR A 371 -0.50 12.75 -1.61
CA THR A 371 -1.24 13.52 -2.62
C THR A 371 -0.70 13.23 -4.02
N ALA A 372 -1.19 13.93 -5.03
CA ALA A 372 -0.70 13.83 -6.40
C ALA A 372 0.48 14.79 -6.63
N SER A 373 1.47 14.37 -7.42
CA SER A 373 2.61 15.23 -7.79
C SER A 373 2.17 16.49 -8.54
N HIS A 374 1.15 16.39 -9.40
CA HIS A 374 0.63 17.53 -10.15
C HIS A 374 0.05 18.65 -9.27
N CYS A 375 -0.33 18.34 -8.03
CA CYS A 375 -0.83 19.31 -7.07
C CYS A 375 0.27 20.25 -6.54
N ILE A 376 1.52 19.77 -6.46
CA ILE A 376 2.59 20.49 -5.75
C ILE A 376 3.82 20.80 -6.61
N GLU A 377 3.94 20.26 -7.83
CA GLU A 377 5.11 20.45 -8.72
C GLU A 377 5.45 21.92 -9.06
N ARG A 378 4.46 22.81 -9.02
CA ARG A 378 4.61 24.24 -9.35
C ARG A 378 4.51 25.14 -8.12
N GLU A 379 4.42 24.54 -6.94
CA GLU A 379 4.16 25.25 -5.69
C GLU A 379 5.41 25.34 -4.84
N ASN A 380 5.39 26.25 -3.87
CA ASN A 380 6.42 26.35 -2.85
C ASN A 380 5.80 25.97 -1.50
N ALA A 381 6.45 25.09 -0.75
CA ALA A 381 5.98 24.60 0.55
C ALA A 381 5.57 25.73 1.50
N SER A 382 6.33 26.84 1.50
CA SER A 382 6.04 28.02 2.34
C SER A 382 4.70 28.71 2.06
N ASN A 383 4.12 28.52 0.88
CA ASN A 383 2.84 29.13 0.46
C ASN A 383 1.64 28.20 0.65
N ILE A 384 1.88 26.93 0.97
CA ILE A 384 0.84 25.90 1.09
C ILE A 384 0.65 25.53 2.55
N ARG A 385 -0.60 25.29 2.92
CA ARG A 385 -0.98 24.75 4.22
C ARG A 385 -1.87 23.53 4.05
N VAL A 386 -2.01 22.74 5.09
CA VAL A 386 -2.86 21.54 5.09
C VAL A 386 -3.96 21.69 6.14
N ALA A 387 -5.21 21.56 5.71
CA ALA A 387 -6.36 21.52 6.62
C ALA A 387 -6.62 20.07 7.06
N LEU A 388 -6.36 19.79 8.34
CA LEU A 388 -6.61 18.49 8.98
C LEU A 388 -7.97 18.53 9.69
N GLY A 389 -8.75 17.45 9.60
CA GLY A 389 -10.04 17.34 10.29
C GLY A 389 -11.10 18.34 9.83
N ALA A 390 -10.92 18.93 8.65
CA ALA A 390 -11.92 19.80 8.04
C ALA A 390 -13.13 18.96 7.59
N HIS A 391 -14.33 19.50 7.78
CA HIS A 391 -15.56 18.97 7.20
C HIS A 391 -16.27 20.06 6.40
N ASP A 392 -16.38 21.26 6.97
CA ASP A 392 -16.78 22.49 6.31
C ASP A 392 -15.54 23.33 5.92
N SER A 393 -15.41 23.71 4.65
CA SER A 393 -14.31 24.52 4.13
C SER A 393 -14.30 25.95 4.69
N ASP A 394 -15.45 26.46 5.15
CA ASP A 394 -15.56 27.83 5.69
C ASP A 394 -15.35 27.88 7.21
N ASN A 395 -15.57 26.76 7.92
CA ASN A 395 -15.58 26.68 9.39
C ASN A 395 -14.67 25.57 9.94
N GLY A 396 -13.61 25.22 9.19
CA GLY A 396 -12.67 24.16 9.55
C GLY A 396 -11.61 24.59 10.58
N PRO A 397 -10.85 23.62 11.14
CA PRO A 397 -9.67 23.90 11.95
C PRO A 397 -8.63 24.73 11.17
N GLU A 398 -7.82 25.52 11.88
CA GLU A 398 -6.77 26.32 11.26
C GLU A 398 -5.77 25.42 10.51
N PRO A 399 -5.54 25.64 9.20
CA PRO A 399 -4.62 24.83 8.43
C PRO A 399 -3.17 24.94 8.92
N VAL A 400 -2.50 23.79 9.04
CA VAL A 400 -1.13 23.66 9.54
C VAL A 400 -0.09 23.94 8.45
N ALA A 401 1.09 24.41 8.85
CA ALA A 401 2.18 24.72 7.93
C ALA A 401 2.85 23.46 7.36
N VAL A 402 3.44 23.60 6.19
CA VAL A 402 4.20 22.57 5.47
C VAL A 402 5.68 22.91 5.51
N SER A 403 6.53 21.90 5.79
CA SER A 403 7.99 22.06 5.78
C SER A 403 8.60 21.73 4.41
N ASN A 404 8.12 20.69 3.73
CA ASN A 404 8.70 20.22 2.48
C ASN A 404 7.71 19.50 1.55
N PHE A 405 8.07 19.43 0.26
CA PHE A 405 7.42 18.62 -0.76
C PHE A 405 8.38 17.57 -1.30
N ILE A 406 7.88 16.35 -1.47
CA ILE A 406 8.62 15.24 -2.05
C ILE A 406 7.82 14.71 -3.24
N LEU A 407 8.24 15.11 -4.43
CA LEU A 407 7.70 14.58 -5.68
C LEU A 407 8.31 13.20 -5.92
N HIS A 408 7.53 12.26 -6.43
CA HIS A 408 8.10 10.99 -6.87
C HIS A 408 9.18 11.26 -7.94
N PRO A 409 10.39 10.70 -7.85
CA PRO A 409 11.52 11.05 -8.72
C PRO A 409 11.28 10.70 -10.19
N LYS A 410 10.36 9.77 -10.45
CA LYS A 410 9.93 9.38 -11.81
C LYS A 410 8.62 10.05 -12.25
N TYR A 411 8.15 11.07 -11.53
CA TYR A 411 6.95 11.80 -11.93
C TYR A 411 7.12 12.44 -13.30
N TYR A 412 6.20 12.16 -14.22
CA TYR A 412 6.23 12.72 -15.56
C TYR A 412 4.96 13.50 -15.86
N ARG A 413 5.10 14.83 -15.76
CA ARG A 413 4.05 15.82 -15.94
C ARG A 413 3.20 15.67 -17.21
N ARG A 414 3.79 15.24 -18.34
CA ARG A 414 3.04 15.20 -19.62
C ARG A 414 1.97 14.12 -19.65
N THR A 415 2.19 13.01 -18.98
CA THR A 415 1.26 11.86 -18.97
C THR A 415 0.69 11.56 -17.58
N TYR A 416 1.04 12.37 -16.58
CA TYR A 416 0.73 12.11 -15.17
C TYR A 416 1.20 10.72 -14.70
N LEU A 417 2.32 10.24 -15.26
CA LEU A 417 2.91 8.97 -14.81
C LEU A 417 3.62 9.19 -13.47
N ASN A 418 3.48 8.23 -12.55
CA ASN A 418 3.96 8.34 -11.17
C ASN A 418 3.47 9.61 -10.48
N ASP A 419 2.20 9.96 -10.71
CA ASP A 419 1.55 11.14 -10.14
C ASP A 419 1.18 10.91 -8.67
N ILE A 420 2.20 10.84 -7.84
CA ILE A 420 2.14 10.64 -6.40
C ILE A 420 3.22 11.51 -5.76
N ALA A 421 2.90 12.11 -4.62
CA ALA A 421 3.81 12.97 -3.89
C ALA A 421 3.48 12.94 -2.40
N LEU A 422 4.47 13.33 -1.60
CA LEU A 422 4.33 13.50 -0.17
C LEU A 422 4.47 14.97 0.20
N VAL A 423 3.58 15.43 1.07
CA VAL A 423 3.64 16.73 1.71
C VAL A 423 4.03 16.51 3.16
N LYS A 424 5.21 17.03 3.54
CA LYS A 424 5.72 16.94 4.89
C LYS A 424 5.24 18.12 5.72
N LEU A 425 4.49 17.87 6.78
CA LEU A 425 4.03 18.89 7.71
C LEU A 425 5.21 19.53 8.44
N GLN A 426 5.02 20.77 8.91
CA GLN A 426 6.03 21.46 9.72
C GLN A 426 6.13 20.87 11.13
N GLU A 427 4.99 20.45 11.68
CA GLU A 427 4.87 19.83 13.00
C GLU A 427 4.00 18.57 12.88
N PRO A 428 4.21 17.53 13.71
CA PRO A 428 3.39 16.32 13.69
C PRO A 428 1.91 16.62 13.95
N ALA A 429 1.03 16.04 13.15
CA ALA A 429 -0.41 16.07 13.36
C ALA A 429 -0.76 15.49 14.74
N THR A 430 -1.63 16.19 15.46
CA THR A 430 -2.23 15.70 16.70
C THR A 430 -3.42 14.83 16.33
N LEU A 431 -3.28 13.52 16.51
CA LEU A 431 -4.35 12.57 16.22
C LEU A 431 -5.52 12.75 17.21
N SER A 432 -6.73 12.63 16.71
CA SER A 432 -7.97 12.81 17.48
C SER A 432 -9.10 12.02 16.81
N GLU A 433 -10.32 12.13 17.33
CA GLU A 433 -11.50 11.60 16.62
C GLU A 433 -11.62 12.21 15.22
N THR A 434 -11.27 13.48 15.02
CA THR A 434 -11.42 14.17 13.72
C THR A 434 -10.20 14.09 12.81
N VAL A 435 -9.05 13.63 13.32
CA VAL A 435 -7.78 13.53 12.59
C VAL A 435 -7.14 12.17 12.85
N ARG A 436 -7.12 11.29 11.85
CA ARG A 436 -6.46 9.96 11.91
C ARG A 436 -5.71 9.67 10.62
N VAL A 437 -4.87 8.66 10.63
CA VAL A 437 -4.14 8.20 9.44
C VAL A 437 -4.95 7.13 8.69
N ILE A 438 -4.81 7.03 7.37
CA ILE A 438 -5.36 5.92 6.58
C ILE A 438 -4.33 4.80 6.42
N CYS A 439 -4.77 3.54 6.30
CA CYS A 439 -3.85 2.43 6.02
C CYS A 439 -3.33 2.47 4.59
N LEU A 440 -2.15 1.88 4.36
CA LEU A 440 -1.62 1.68 3.02
C LEU A 440 -1.83 0.21 2.57
N PRO A 441 -2.23 -0.03 1.32
CA PRO A 441 -2.51 -1.38 0.83
C PRO A 441 -1.22 -2.19 0.72
N THR A 442 -1.13 -3.34 1.38
CA THR A 442 0.06 -4.23 1.30
C THR A 442 0.00 -5.28 0.19
N SER A 443 -1.13 -5.39 -0.52
CA SER A 443 -1.36 -6.37 -1.58
C SER A 443 -2.30 -5.83 -2.68
N PRO A 444 -2.15 -6.25 -3.95
CA PRO A 444 -3.12 -5.94 -5.01
C PRO A 444 -4.55 -6.46 -4.74
N GLU A 445 -4.70 -7.41 -3.81
CA GLU A 445 -6.00 -7.95 -3.36
C GLU A 445 -6.96 -6.85 -2.86
N PHE A 446 -6.44 -5.69 -2.43
CA PHE A 446 -7.22 -4.50 -2.06
C PHE A 446 -7.82 -3.75 -3.27
N THR A 447 -7.68 -4.27 -4.49
CA THR A 447 -8.16 -3.64 -5.73
C THR A 447 -8.78 -4.64 -6.69
N ALA A 448 -9.48 -5.66 -6.18
CA ALA A 448 -10.05 -6.70 -7.02
C ALA A 448 -11.12 -6.11 -7.99
N PRO A 449 -11.23 -6.61 -9.23
CA PRO A 449 -12.25 -6.14 -10.16
C PRO A 449 -13.67 -6.31 -9.61
N ASN A 450 -14.50 -5.28 -9.74
CA ASN A 450 -15.84 -5.17 -9.16
C ASN A 450 -15.91 -4.93 -7.64
N ASP A 451 -14.77 -4.86 -6.94
CA ASP A 451 -14.77 -4.28 -5.59
C ASP A 451 -15.24 -2.83 -5.65
N THR A 452 -15.73 -2.32 -4.53
CA THR A 452 -16.16 -0.93 -4.41
C THR A 452 -15.16 -0.16 -3.57
N ALA A 453 -14.84 1.04 -4.01
CA ALA A 453 -14.00 1.98 -3.28
C ALA A 453 -14.72 3.33 -3.15
N VAL A 454 -14.37 4.07 -2.12
CA VAL A 454 -14.92 5.40 -1.84
C VAL A 454 -13.87 6.43 -2.21
N VAL A 455 -14.28 7.46 -2.96
CA VAL A 455 -13.53 8.70 -3.13
C VAL A 455 -14.23 9.79 -2.32
N ALA A 456 -13.45 10.64 -1.65
CA ALA A 456 -13.99 11.75 -0.87
C ALA A 456 -13.17 13.03 -1.08
N GLY A 457 -13.86 14.17 -1.15
CA GLY A 457 -13.24 15.47 -1.39
C GLY A 457 -14.23 16.64 -1.45
N TRP A 458 -13.71 17.83 -1.78
CA TRP A 458 -14.45 19.10 -1.87
C TRP A 458 -14.52 19.63 -3.33
N GLY A 459 -14.23 18.78 -4.30
CA GLY A 459 -14.17 19.10 -5.73
C GLY A 459 -15.47 19.62 -6.33
N TRP A 460 -15.38 20.13 -7.55
CA TRP A 460 -16.43 20.89 -8.22
C TRP A 460 -17.67 20.06 -8.57
N HIS A 461 -18.84 20.64 -8.38
CA HIS A 461 -20.07 20.15 -8.99
C HIS A 461 -20.28 20.76 -10.39
N ARG A 462 -20.42 19.89 -11.40
CA ARG A 462 -20.63 20.29 -12.80
C ARG A 462 -21.86 21.19 -13.01
N PHE A 463 -22.85 21.15 -12.12
CA PHE A 463 -24.10 21.90 -12.23
C PHE A 463 -24.17 23.20 -11.38
N GLN A 464 -23.08 23.63 -10.71
CA GLN A 464 -23.06 24.88 -9.92
C GLN A 464 -22.01 25.92 -10.39
N GLN A 465 -21.80 26.05 -11.71
CA GLN A 465 -20.98 27.15 -12.28
C GLN A 465 -19.59 27.32 -11.62
N GLY A 466 -18.90 26.21 -11.31
CA GLY A 466 -17.52 26.24 -10.82
C GLY A 466 -17.34 26.62 -9.33
N LYS A 467 -18.35 26.46 -8.47
CA LYS A 467 -18.19 26.57 -7.01
C LYS A 467 -17.91 25.19 -6.39
N SER A 468 -16.92 25.15 -5.50
CA SER A 468 -16.62 23.99 -4.65
C SER A 468 -17.76 23.69 -3.68
N TYR A 469 -17.87 22.43 -3.25
CA TYR A 469 -18.76 22.09 -2.13
C TYR A 469 -18.15 22.62 -0.83
N LYS A 470 -18.99 23.24 0.00
CA LYS A 470 -18.58 23.68 1.33
C LYS A 470 -18.34 22.50 2.26
N GLN A 471 -19.15 21.45 2.13
CA GLN A 471 -19.06 20.25 2.97
C GLN A 471 -18.38 19.11 2.20
N LEU A 472 -17.61 18.29 2.92
CA LEU A 472 -16.96 17.11 2.36
C LEU A 472 -17.98 16.16 1.74
N GLN A 473 -17.72 15.71 0.50
CA GLN A 473 -18.57 14.77 -0.23
C GLN A 473 -17.93 13.38 -0.30
N GLU A 474 -18.74 12.33 -0.38
CA GLU A 474 -18.32 10.95 -0.66
C GLU A 474 -19.02 10.39 -1.89
N LEU A 475 -18.30 9.56 -2.64
CA LEU A 475 -18.83 8.80 -3.76
C LEU A 475 -18.22 7.40 -3.80
N GLU A 476 -19.08 6.39 -3.91
CA GLU A 476 -18.66 5.01 -4.07
C GLU A 476 -18.62 4.61 -5.55
N LEU A 477 -17.51 3.99 -5.95
CA LEU A 477 -17.15 3.65 -7.32
C LEU A 477 -16.71 2.18 -7.43
N PRO A 478 -17.10 1.45 -8.48
CA PRO A 478 -16.56 0.13 -8.76
C PRO A 478 -15.11 0.25 -9.26
N ILE A 479 -14.23 -0.60 -8.76
CA ILE A 479 -12.87 -0.79 -9.27
C ILE A 479 -12.94 -1.62 -10.55
N LEU A 480 -12.25 -1.15 -11.59
CA LEU A 480 -12.15 -1.83 -12.86
C LEU A 480 -10.83 -2.59 -12.98
N SER A 481 -10.88 -3.73 -13.67
CA SER A 481 -9.66 -4.49 -13.96
C SER A 481 -8.70 -3.65 -14.80
N HIS A 482 -7.38 -3.87 -14.62
CA HIS A 482 -6.36 -3.20 -15.42
C HIS A 482 -6.60 -3.39 -16.93
N PRO A 483 -6.92 -4.59 -17.46
CA PRO A 483 -7.29 -4.77 -18.87
C PRO A 483 -8.52 -3.96 -19.31
N THR A 484 -9.56 -3.86 -18.46
CA THR A 484 -10.72 -3.02 -18.75
C THR A 484 -10.31 -1.56 -18.84
N CYS A 485 -9.43 -1.09 -17.96
CA CYS A 485 -8.98 0.29 -18.03
C CYS A 485 -8.09 0.57 -19.25
N VAL A 486 -7.16 -0.34 -19.56
CA VAL A 486 -6.36 -0.29 -20.80
C VAL A 486 -7.26 -0.34 -22.04
N SER A 487 -8.39 -1.05 -22.02
CA SER A 487 -9.35 -1.01 -23.14
C SER A 487 -9.99 0.37 -23.37
N LYS A 488 -9.97 1.25 -22.35
CA LYS A 488 -10.58 2.59 -22.39
C LYS A 488 -9.57 3.72 -22.58
N TYR A 489 -8.33 3.52 -22.16
CA TYR A 489 -7.28 4.56 -22.21
C TYR A 489 -5.95 4.08 -22.79
N GLY A 490 -5.86 2.80 -23.11
CA GLY A 490 -4.72 2.19 -23.78
C GLY A 490 -3.41 2.18 -23.01
N GLY A 491 -2.29 2.12 -23.73
CA GLY A 491 -0.94 2.00 -23.15
C GLY A 491 -0.43 3.23 -22.38
N VAL A 492 -1.24 4.28 -22.25
CA VAL A 492 -1.00 5.35 -21.27
C VAL A 492 -1.27 4.85 -19.85
N ILE A 493 -2.17 3.86 -19.69
CA ILE A 493 -2.41 3.16 -18.42
C ILE A 493 -1.33 2.12 -18.21
N GLN A 494 -0.57 2.29 -17.14
CA GLN A 494 0.46 1.35 -16.68
C GLN A 494 -0.02 0.62 -15.41
N GLU A 495 0.71 -0.41 -14.96
CA GLU A 495 0.39 -1.13 -13.72
C GLU A 495 0.31 -0.20 -12.50
N THR A 496 1.06 0.91 -12.56
CA THR A 496 1.03 2.00 -11.60
C THR A 496 -0.29 2.79 -11.57
N ASN A 497 -1.25 2.46 -12.43
CA ASN A 497 -2.56 3.09 -12.48
C ASN A 497 -3.66 2.12 -12.02
N LEU A 498 -4.65 2.71 -11.34
CA LEU A 498 -5.88 2.09 -10.88
C LEU A 498 -7.04 2.86 -11.48
N CYS A 499 -8.11 2.16 -11.88
CA CYS A 499 -9.27 2.83 -12.48
C CYS A 499 -10.53 2.46 -11.71
N ALA A 500 -11.33 3.47 -11.39
CA ALA A 500 -12.57 3.31 -10.67
C ALA A 500 -13.67 4.18 -11.29
N GLY A 501 -14.89 3.66 -11.34
CA GLY A 501 -16.05 4.37 -11.91
C GLY A 501 -16.42 3.93 -13.32
N GLY A 502 -16.69 4.89 -14.21
CA GLY A 502 -17.27 4.65 -15.53
C GLY A 502 -18.81 4.65 -15.54
N LEU A 503 -19.41 5.06 -14.41
CA LEU A 503 -20.84 5.24 -14.25
C LEU A 503 -21.23 6.67 -14.65
N LYS A 504 -22.38 6.82 -15.31
CA LYS A 504 -22.92 8.14 -15.70
C LYS A 504 -23.09 9.06 -14.49
N ASP A 505 -22.59 10.29 -14.61
CA ASP A 505 -22.69 11.37 -13.61
C ASP A 505 -22.06 11.03 -12.24
N LYS A 506 -21.16 10.04 -12.17
CA LYS A 506 -20.49 9.60 -10.94
C LYS A 506 -18.98 9.46 -11.15
N ASP A 507 -18.22 10.46 -10.71
CA ASP A 507 -16.76 10.44 -10.76
C ASP A 507 -16.16 11.47 -9.79
N ALA A 508 -14.85 11.36 -9.52
CA ALA A 508 -14.08 12.45 -8.92
C ALA A 508 -13.93 13.62 -9.90
N CYS A 509 -13.81 14.85 -9.41
CA CYS A 509 -13.71 16.02 -10.29
C CYS A 509 -12.63 17.03 -9.87
N SER A 510 -12.54 18.14 -10.62
CA SER A 510 -11.57 19.20 -10.35
C SER A 510 -11.68 19.70 -8.90
N GLY A 511 -10.57 19.67 -8.17
CA GLY A 511 -10.52 19.97 -6.73
C GLY A 511 -10.48 18.73 -5.81
N ASP A 512 -10.82 17.54 -6.33
CA ASP A 512 -10.56 16.25 -5.64
C ASP A 512 -9.17 15.69 -5.97
N SER A 513 -8.47 16.29 -6.95
CA SER A 513 -7.09 15.97 -7.33
C SER A 513 -6.20 15.78 -6.11
N GLY A 514 -5.46 14.67 -6.07
CA GLY A 514 -4.61 14.31 -4.94
C GLY A 514 -5.34 13.69 -3.75
N GLY A 515 -6.67 13.72 -3.70
CA GLY A 515 -7.48 13.06 -2.69
C GLY A 515 -7.39 11.53 -2.76
N PRO A 516 -7.71 10.82 -1.65
CA PRO A 516 -7.62 9.37 -1.62
C PRO A 516 -8.83 8.70 -2.26
N LEU A 517 -8.56 7.58 -2.93
CA LEU A 517 -9.52 6.52 -3.21
C LEU A 517 -9.24 5.40 -2.21
N PHE A 518 -10.25 5.01 -1.43
CA PHE A 518 -10.07 4.09 -0.33
C PHE A 518 -11.10 2.95 -0.29
N GLY A 519 -10.63 1.73 -0.02
CA GLY A 519 -11.44 0.51 0.05
C GLY A 519 -11.47 -0.06 1.47
N LYS A 520 -12.58 -0.73 1.84
CA LYS A 520 -12.77 -1.30 3.19
C LYS A 520 -12.53 -2.81 3.17
N TYR A 521 -11.55 -3.26 3.95
CA TYR A 521 -11.14 -4.67 4.03
C TYR A 521 -10.91 -5.07 5.49
N GLY A 522 -11.51 -6.19 5.91
CA GLY A 522 -11.37 -6.65 7.30
C GLY A 522 -11.87 -5.66 8.36
N GLY A 523 -12.78 -4.75 8.00
CA GLY A 523 -13.27 -3.68 8.88
C GLY A 523 -12.47 -2.37 8.81
N GLN A 524 -11.33 -2.35 8.11
CA GLN A 524 -10.40 -1.22 8.04
C GLN A 524 -10.35 -0.56 6.65
N TRP A 525 -10.09 0.74 6.58
CA TRP A 525 -9.97 1.48 5.33
C TRP A 525 -8.51 1.65 4.86
N TYR A 526 -8.27 1.39 3.57
CA TYR A 526 -6.95 1.46 2.93
C TYR A 526 -6.97 2.46 1.78
N SER A 527 -5.94 3.30 1.66
CA SER A 527 -5.76 4.24 0.54
C SER A 527 -5.25 3.46 -0.68
N VAL A 528 -6.17 2.92 -1.48
CA VAL A 528 -5.87 2.08 -2.63
C VAL A 528 -5.47 2.88 -3.87
N GLY A 529 -5.88 4.14 -3.95
CA GLY A 529 -5.55 5.06 -5.04
C GLY A 529 -5.40 6.51 -4.61
N VAL A 530 -4.76 7.31 -5.46
CA VAL A 530 -4.70 8.78 -5.37
C VAL A 530 -5.34 9.36 -6.62
N VAL A 531 -6.32 10.27 -6.48
CA VAL A 531 -6.99 10.93 -7.62
C VAL A 531 -5.94 11.64 -8.49
N SER A 532 -5.79 11.22 -9.73
CA SER A 532 -4.75 11.74 -10.64
C SER A 532 -5.35 12.50 -11.80
N TRP A 533 -6.06 11.84 -12.72
CA TRP A 533 -6.66 12.49 -13.89
C TRP A 533 -7.88 11.71 -14.42
N GLY A 534 -8.60 12.33 -15.34
CA GLY A 534 -9.70 11.71 -16.09
C GLY A 534 -10.01 12.53 -17.34
N MET A 535 -10.68 11.93 -18.33
CA MET A 535 -11.02 12.63 -19.57
C MET A 535 -12.06 13.74 -19.34
N ASN A 536 -13.05 13.49 -18.49
CA ASN A 536 -14.07 14.43 -18.02
C ASN A 536 -14.80 13.81 -16.83
N CYS A 537 -15.15 14.62 -15.81
CA CYS A 537 -15.85 14.10 -14.64
C CYS A 537 -17.23 13.53 -15.01
N GLY A 538 -17.44 12.26 -14.68
CA GLY A 538 -18.76 11.59 -14.77
C GLY A 538 -19.16 11.18 -16.18
N LEU A 539 -18.21 11.07 -17.10
CA LEU A 539 -18.47 10.59 -18.46
C LEU A 539 -18.77 9.08 -18.44
N GLU A 540 -19.98 8.71 -18.88
CA GLU A 540 -20.41 7.32 -18.96
C GLU A 540 -19.43 6.48 -19.81
N GLY A 541 -18.99 5.33 -19.28
CA GLY A 541 -18.04 4.44 -19.95
C GLY A 541 -16.55 4.80 -19.79
N TYR A 542 -16.22 5.94 -19.17
CA TYR A 542 -14.85 6.38 -18.92
C TYR A 542 -14.59 6.51 -17.41
N PRO A 543 -13.79 5.62 -16.81
CA PRO A 543 -13.51 5.65 -15.37
C PRO A 543 -12.48 6.69 -14.98
N GLY A 544 -12.54 7.23 -13.76
CA GLY A 544 -11.45 8.06 -13.23
C GLY A 544 -10.14 7.25 -13.14
N VAL A 545 -9.01 7.89 -13.42
CA VAL A 545 -7.68 7.30 -13.32
C VAL A 545 -6.99 7.77 -12.04
N TYR A 546 -6.56 6.80 -11.25
CA TYR A 546 -5.92 6.98 -9.97
C TYR A 546 -4.51 6.42 -10.02
N THR A 547 -3.60 6.98 -9.25
CA THR A 547 -2.29 6.37 -9.02
C THR A 547 -2.47 5.18 -8.07
N ARG A 548 -2.03 3.98 -8.46
CA ARG A 548 -2.15 2.74 -7.68
C ARG A 548 -1.14 2.75 -6.53
N VAL A 549 -1.60 2.97 -5.30
CA VAL A 549 -0.73 3.16 -4.13
C VAL A 549 0.16 1.94 -3.83
N SER A 550 -0.32 0.72 -4.09
CA SER A 550 0.43 -0.51 -3.83
C SER A 550 1.77 -0.61 -4.60
N GLU A 551 1.91 0.09 -5.73
CA GLU A 551 3.15 0.09 -6.53
C GLU A 551 4.23 1.04 -5.99
N TYR A 552 3.88 1.88 -5.00
CA TYR A 552 4.75 2.92 -4.47
C TYR A 552 5.09 2.72 -3.00
N LEU A 553 4.71 1.58 -2.39
CA LEU A 553 4.92 1.36 -0.96
C LEU A 553 6.38 1.45 -0.55
N ASP A 554 7.30 0.91 -1.36
CA ASP A 554 8.74 0.98 -1.09
C ASP A 554 9.23 2.43 -1.11
N TRP A 555 8.83 3.20 -2.13
CA TRP A 555 9.18 4.62 -2.23
C TRP A 555 8.56 5.44 -1.08
N ILE A 556 7.28 5.22 -0.78
CA ILE A 556 6.60 5.87 0.33
C ILE A 556 7.38 5.58 1.61
N ALA A 557 7.62 4.30 1.93
CA ALA A 557 8.36 3.87 3.11
C ALA A 557 9.78 4.46 3.17
N ASP A 558 10.47 4.58 2.03
CA ASP A 558 11.82 5.15 1.96
C ASP A 558 11.86 6.64 2.28
N GLU A 559 10.86 7.41 1.84
CA GLU A 559 10.79 8.86 2.05
C GLU A 559 10.26 9.23 3.43
N ILE A 560 9.39 8.40 4.01
CA ILE A 560 8.77 8.67 5.31
C ILE A 560 9.51 8.02 6.48
N LYS A 561 10.78 7.62 6.32
CA LYS A 561 11.57 6.98 7.40
C LYS A 561 11.62 7.76 8.71
N ASP A 562 11.49 9.08 8.65
CA ASP A 562 11.48 9.99 9.79
C ASP A 562 10.08 10.21 10.40
N SER A 563 9.04 9.68 9.76
CA SER A 563 7.70 9.54 10.32
C SER A 563 6.95 8.46 9.56
N PRO A 564 7.29 7.19 9.77
CA PRO A 564 6.64 6.12 9.04
C PRO A 564 5.13 6.14 9.36
N PRO A 565 4.29 5.48 8.55
CA PRO A 565 2.82 5.56 8.66
C PRO A 565 2.35 5.32 10.10
N CYS A 566 3.12 4.47 10.75
CA CYS A 566 3.36 4.34 12.16
C CYS A 566 4.79 4.80 12.39
N ASP A 567 5.03 5.67 13.38
CA ASP A 567 6.39 5.95 13.83
C ASP A 567 7.17 4.61 13.90
N ASP A 568 8.48 4.57 13.63
CA ASP A 568 9.37 3.39 13.86
C ASP A 568 9.47 3.06 15.36
N GLU A 569 8.60 3.71 16.10
CA GLU A 569 8.10 3.37 17.37
C GLU A 569 7.12 2.19 17.28
N VAL A 570 7.67 0.98 17.25
CA VAL A 570 6.93 -0.29 17.32
C VAL A 570 6.01 -0.26 18.55
N GLU A 571 4.79 0.28 18.50
CA GLU A 571 3.88 0.15 19.63
C GLU A 571 3.39 -1.31 19.63
N ILE A 572 4.21 -2.22 20.17
CA ILE A 572 3.90 -3.65 20.23
C ILE A 572 2.59 -3.78 20.99
N GLN A 573 1.58 -4.14 20.20
CA GLN A 573 0.33 -4.72 20.65
C GLN A 573 0.67 -5.84 21.64
N PRO A 574 0.36 -5.74 22.95
CA PRO A 574 0.46 -6.89 23.85
C PRO A 574 -0.39 -8.06 23.31
N PRO A 575 -0.14 -9.30 23.76
CA PRO A 575 -0.61 -10.48 23.03
C PRO A 575 -2.13 -10.41 22.80
N VAL A 576 -2.57 -10.84 21.61
CA VAL A 576 -4.00 -10.94 21.20
C VAL A 576 -4.83 -11.71 22.25
N LYS A 577 -4.15 -12.46 23.12
CA LYS A 577 -4.69 -13.05 24.34
C LYS A 577 -3.77 -12.75 25.54
N PRO A 578 -4.28 -12.19 26.65
CA PRO A 578 -3.48 -12.00 27.86
C PRO A 578 -2.96 -13.36 28.39
N ASN A 579 -1.80 -13.35 29.06
CA ASN A 579 -1.22 -14.55 29.68
C ASN A 579 -2.14 -15.19 30.73
N LEU A 580 -3.05 -14.41 31.32
CA LEU A 580 -4.12 -14.86 32.21
C LEU A 580 -5.41 -14.05 31.96
N ASP A 581 -6.56 -14.71 31.92
CA ASP A 581 -7.85 -14.05 31.61
C ASP A 581 -8.21 -12.91 32.58
N ASN A 582 -7.73 -12.95 33.82
CA ASN A 582 -8.02 -11.96 34.86
C ASN A 582 -6.86 -10.98 35.14
N CYS A 583 -5.80 -10.95 34.32
CA CYS A 583 -4.66 -10.09 34.59
C CYS A 583 -4.90 -8.61 34.26
N GLY A 584 -4.20 -7.70 34.94
CA GLY A 584 -4.12 -6.28 34.60
C GLY A 584 -5.40 -5.48 34.88
N ILE A 585 -6.43 -6.07 35.50
CA ILE A 585 -7.72 -5.40 35.75
C ILE A 585 -7.65 -4.63 37.09
N PRO A 586 -7.65 -3.28 37.10
CA PRO A 586 -7.68 -2.49 38.33
C PRO A 586 -9.04 -2.62 39.05
N ASN A 587 -9.14 -2.19 40.30
CA ASN A 587 -10.44 -2.07 40.97
C ASN A 587 -11.08 -0.73 40.56
N GLU A 588 -12.29 -0.75 39.98
CA GLU A 588 -13.00 0.46 39.56
C GLU A 588 -13.51 1.26 40.76
N ASN A 589 -13.10 2.53 40.84
CA ASN A 589 -13.89 3.61 41.42
C ASN A 589 -13.80 4.84 40.50
N ASP A 590 -14.94 5.49 40.33
CA ASP A 590 -15.23 6.58 39.40
C ASP A 590 -14.80 7.93 40.00
N GLU A 591 -14.30 8.84 39.15
CA GLU A 591 -13.97 10.27 39.33
C GLU A 591 -12.48 10.66 39.12
N GLY A 592 -12.22 11.39 38.03
CA GLY A 592 -10.89 11.68 37.52
C GLY A 592 -10.17 12.95 38.03
N ARG A 593 -9.01 13.21 37.38
CA ARG A 593 -8.31 14.51 37.11
C ARG A 593 -6.86 14.66 37.62
N ILE A 594 -5.91 14.29 36.73
CA ILE A 594 -4.60 14.87 36.32
C ILE A 594 -3.54 15.44 37.33
N ALA A 595 -2.34 14.80 37.27
CA ALA A 595 -0.91 15.22 37.41
C ALA A 595 -0.26 15.75 38.73
N GLY A 596 0.81 15.05 39.16
CA GLY A 596 1.77 15.49 40.19
C GLY A 596 2.24 14.43 41.20
N GLY A 597 1.81 13.17 41.04
CA GLY A 597 1.91 12.11 42.05
C GLY A 597 0.75 12.22 43.04
N VAL A 598 -0.08 11.17 43.16
CA VAL A 598 -1.27 11.18 44.04
C VAL A 598 -1.40 9.86 44.80
N GLU A 599 -2.03 9.92 45.97
CA GLU A 599 -2.47 8.73 46.70
C GLU A 599 -3.34 7.88 45.77
N THR A 600 -3.08 6.58 45.71
CA THR A 600 -3.93 5.65 44.95
C THR A 600 -5.25 5.44 45.67
N ASP A 601 -6.30 5.07 44.96
CA ASP A 601 -7.50 4.58 45.64
C ASP A 601 -7.15 3.29 46.41
N PRO A 602 -7.77 3.02 47.57
CA PRO A 602 -7.52 1.79 48.30
C PRO A 602 -7.71 0.57 47.39
N VAL A 603 -6.64 -0.21 47.22
CA VAL A 603 -6.61 -1.44 46.41
C VAL A 603 -6.78 -1.20 44.90
N GLU A 604 -6.47 -0.02 44.37
CA GLU A 604 -6.54 0.29 42.92
C GLU A 604 -5.77 -0.74 42.07
N PHE A 605 -4.60 -1.19 42.55
CA PHE A 605 -3.72 -2.15 41.89
C PHE A 605 -3.63 -3.48 42.67
N PRO A 606 -4.48 -4.48 42.37
CA PRO A 606 -4.56 -5.74 43.12
C PRO A 606 -3.27 -6.58 43.10
N TRP A 607 -2.39 -6.36 42.12
CA TRP A 607 -1.13 -7.07 41.96
C TRP A 607 0.02 -6.52 42.80
N MET A 608 -0.14 -5.39 43.49
CA MET A 608 0.94 -4.78 44.26
C MET A 608 1.34 -5.68 45.44
N ALA A 609 2.64 -6.00 45.50
CA ALA A 609 3.23 -6.82 46.54
C ALA A 609 4.23 -6.01 47.36
N MET A 610 4.04 -6.01 48.68
CA MET A 610 4.98 -5.43 49.64
C MET A 610 5.85 -6.54 50.21
N ILE A 611 7.16 -6.43 50.04
CA ILE A 611 8.14 -7.43 50.48
C ILE A 611 8.75 -6.95 51.79
N VAL A 612 8.56 -7.74 52.84
CA VAL A 612 8.93 -7.39 54.21
C VAL A 612 9.92 -8.41 54.75
N TYR A 613 11.02 -7.90 55.31
CA TYR A 613 11.99 -8.70 56.05
C TYR A 613 12.19 -8.08 57.43
N ASN A 614 12.10 -8.89 58.48
CA ASN A 614 12.27 -8.46 59.88
C ASN A 614 11.51 -7.16 60.22
N ARG A 615 10.22 -7.10 59.81
CA ARG A 615 9.32 -5.94 59.99
C ARG A 615 9.74 -4.65 59.26
N THR A 616 10.69 -4.74 58.34
CA THR A 616 11.14 -3.63 57.49
C THR A 616 10.76 -3.92 56.05
N ILE A 617 10.22 -2.93 55.34
CA ILE A 617 9.97 -3.05 53.91
C ILE A 617 11.32 -3.06 53.21
N VAL A 618 11.63 -4.14 52.50
CA VAL A 618 12.88 -4.29 51.75
C VAL A 618 12.70 -4.07 50.26
N GLY A 619 11.46 -4.14 49.77
CA GLY A 619 11.12 -3.79 48.40
C GLY A 619 9.65 -3.98 48.07
N THR A 620 9.36 -3.79 46.80
CA THR A 620 8.05 -3.91 46.18
C THR A 620 8.11 -4.95 45.06
N GLY A 621 6.97 -5.45 44.61
CA GLY A 621 6.88 -6.34 43.47
C GLY A 621 5.50 -6.33 42.85
N ALA A 622 5.33 -7.10 41.77
CA ALA A 622 4.05 -7.32 41.14
C ALA A 622 3.72 -8.82 41.10
N LEU A 623 2.50 -9.17 41.51
CA LEU A 623 1.93 -10.50 41.31
C LEU A 623 1.73 -10.73 39.81
N ILE A 624 2.40 -11.72 39.22
CA ILE A 624 2.31 -12.06 37.78
C ILE A 624 1.54 -13.37 37.54
N SER A 625 1.28 -14.12 38.61
CA SER A 625 0.39 -15.28 38.64
C SER A 625 -0.08 -15.54 40.08
N PRO A 626 -1.05 -16.44 40.32
CA PRO A 626 -1.46 -16.77 41.68
C PRO A 626 -0.32 -17.22 42.62
N TYR A 627 0.80 -17.71 42.09
CA TYR A 627 1.90 -18.23 42.90
C TYR A 627 3.19 -17.40 42.84
N TYR A 628 3.30 -16.44 41.93
CA TYR A 628 4.58 -15.78 41.64
C TYR A 628 4.47 -14.26 41.68
N VAL A 629 5.40 -13.66 42.42
CA VAL A 629 5.66 -12.22 42.45
C VAL A 629 6.99 -11.95 41.75
N LEU A 630 6.99 -11.03 40.78
CA LEU A 630 8.20 -10.53 40.14
C LEU A 630 8.70 -9.28 40.88
N THR A 631 10.00 -9.23 41.14
CA THR A 631 10.71 -8.13 41.79
C THR A 631 12.17 -8.09 41.29
N VAL A 632 13.04 -7.33 41.94
CA VAL A 632 14.48 -7.24 41.61
C VAL A 632 15.34 -8.14 42.49
N ALA A 633 16.45 -8.63 41.95
CA ALA A 633 17.38 -9.53 42.64
C ALA A 633 18.25 -8.82 43.68
N SER A 634 18.57 -7.56 43.45
CA SER A 634 19.41 -6.70 44.30
C SER A 634 18.88 -6.50 45.72
N ILE A 635 17.59 -6.76 45.96
CA ILE A 635 17.01 -6.81 47.31
C ILE A 635 17.64 -7.94 48.15
N PHE A 636 18.17 -9.00 47.53
CA PHE A 636 18.59 -10.24 48.19
C PHE A 636 20.10 -10.46 48.26
N ASP A 637 20.94 -9.57 47.70
CA ASP A 637 22.41 -9.68 47.64
C ASP A 637 23.10 -9.93 49.01
N ASN A 638 22.42 -9.63 50.12
CA ASN A 638 22.92 -9.77 51.49
C ASN A 638 22.52 -11.10 52.18
N TRP A 639 22.62 -12.24 51.49
CA TRP A 639 22.43 -13.61 52.03
C TRP A 639 20.98 -14.05 52.30
N MET A 640 19.98 -13.26 51.92
CA MET A 640 18.56 -13.55 52.17
C MET A 640 18.01 -14.70 51.31
N GLU A 641 18.74 -15.11 50.27
CA GLU A 641 18.38 -16.19 49.34
C GLU A 641 18.31 -17.58 49.98
N TRP A 642 19.09 -17.82 51.04
CA TRP A 642 19.22 -19.14 51.67
C TRP A 642 18.08 -19.50 52.62
N TYR A 643 17.21 -18.54 52.93
CA TYR A 643 16.17 -18.66 53.95
C TYR A 643 14.86 -17.98 53.50
N PRO A 644 14.20 -18.44 52.41
CA PRO A 644 12.98 -17.83 51.90
C PRO A 644 11.87 -17.68 52.96
N GLU A 645 11.87 -18.53 54.00
CA GLU A 645 10.91 -18.51 55.10
C GLU A 645 10.94 -17.25 55.98
N ILE A 646 11.97 -16.39 55.87
CA ILE A 646 12.05 -15.13 56.63
C ILE A 646 11.43 -13.95 55.86
N LEU A 647 11.01 -14.17 54.62
CA LEU A 647 10.38 -13.17 53.76
C LEU A 647 8.86 -13.26 53.85
N ASP A 648 8.24 -12.12 54.12
CA ASP A 648 6.81 -11.96 54.11
C ASP A 648 6.38 -11.13 52.89
N VAL A 649 5.44 -11.66 52.11
CA VAL A 649 4.80 -10.91 51.03
C VAL A 649 3.39 -10.51 51.48
N PHE A 650 3.08 -9.21 51.43
CA PHE A 650 1.74 -8.69 51.67
C PHE A 650 1.10 -8.25 50.35
N LEU A 651 -0.11 -8.74 50.06
CA LEU A 651 -0.95 -8.28 48.94
C LEU A 651 -2.15 -7.48 49.48
N GLY A 652 -2.71 -6.59 48.66
CA GLY A 652 -3.92 -5.79 48.96
C GLY A 652 -3.78 -4.80 50.12
N LYS A 653 -2.53 -4.42 50.43
CA LYS A 653 -2.22 -3.37 51.39
C LYS A 653 -2.28 -2.01 50.68
N HIS A 654 -2.82 -0.98 51.33
CA HIS A 654 -2.78 0.42 50.91
C HIS A 654 -1.99 1.22 51.94
N LYS A 655 -2.33 1.08 53.24
CA LYS A 655 -1.63 1.75 54.35
C LYS A 655 -0.61 0.86 55.05
N VAL A 656 0.65 1.28 55.13
CA VAL A 656 1.76 0.54 55.77
C VAL A 656 1.47 0.32 57.26
N SER A 657 1.10 1.39 57.97
CA SER A 657 0.87 1.41 59.41
C SER A 657 -0.43 0.73 59.86
N ALA A 658 -1.40 0.57 58.96
CA ALA A 658 -2.72 0.06 59.28
C ALA A 658 -2.82 -1.46 59.10
N ARG A 659 -3.68 -2.10 59.91
CA ARG A 659 -4.19 -3.44 59.62
C ARG A 659 -5.44 -3.30 58.75
N GLU A 660 -5.33 -3.72 57.51
CA GLU A 660 -6.43 -3.63 56.54
C GLU A 660 -7.04 -5.00 56.29
N ALA A 661 -8.37 -5.06 56.24
CA ALA A 661 -9.10 -6.31 55.99
C ALA A 661 -8.81 -6.87 54.58
N THR A 662 -8.40 -6.02 53.65
CA THR A 662 -7.99 -6.35 52.28
C THR A 662 -6.56 -6.87 52.20
N SER A 663 -5.77 -6.74 53.28
CA SER A 663 -4.37 -7.15 53.27
C SER A 663 -4.18 -8.56 53.80
N ARG A 664 -3.45 -9.39 53.05
CA ARG A 664 -3.10 -10.75 53.47
C ARG A 664 -1.60 -10.99 53.34
N LYS A 665 -1.04 -11.66 54.34
CA LYS A 665 0.34 -12.16 54.38
C LYS A 665 0.44 -13.51 53.67
N PHE A 666 1.50 -13.67 52.87
CA PHE A 666 1.89 -14.91 52.20
C PHE A 666 3.35 -15.23 52.54
N ASP A 667 3.60 -16.49 52.92
CA ASP A 667 4.95 -17.00 53.14
C ASP A 667 5.61 -17.34 51.80
N VAL A 668 6.91 -17.06 51.67
CA VAL A 668 7.69 -17.39 50.47
C VAL A 668 8.24 -18.83 50.59
N GLN A 669 8.01 -19.63 49.55
CA GLN A 669 8.53 -20.99 49.41
C GLN A 669 9.94 -21.02 48.82
N ALA A 670 10.21 -20.16 47.83
CA ALA A 670 11.48 -20.13 47.11
C ALA A 670 11.71 -18.77 46.43
N VAL A 671 12.98 -18.42 46.25
CA VAL A 671 13.45 -17.26 45.47
C VAL A 671 14.24 -17.77 44.26
N TYR A 672 13.93 -17.26 43.06
CA TYR A 672 14.64 -17.59 41.83
C TYR A 672 15.26 -16.34 41.22
N HIS A 673 16.56 -16.37 40.99
CA HIS A 673 17.31 -15.27 40.37
C HIS A 673 17.45 -15.46 38.87
N HIS A 674 17.51 -14.35 38.12
CA HIS A 674 17.91 -14.42 36.73
C HIS A 674 19.35 -14.94 36.61
N LYS A 675 19.59 -15.91 35.71
CA LYS A 675 20.90 -16.59 35.61
C LYS A 675 22.05 -15.68 35.20
N GLN A 676 21.73 -14.57 34.53
CA GLN A 676 22.68 -13.57 34.07
C GLN A 676 22.66 -12.30 34.93
N TYR A 677 22.05 -12.36 36.11
CA TYR A 677 22.09 -11.25 37.06
C TYR A 677 23.54 -10.82 37.34
N GLY A 678 23.80 -9.51 37.25
CA GLY A 678 25.11 -8.92 37.54
C GLY A 678 26.18 -9.08 36.45
N LYS A 679 25.82 -9.51 35.23
CA LYS A 679 26.75 -9.66 34.10
C LYS A 679 26.14 -9.16 32.79
N PRO A 680 26.80 -8.27 32.01
CA PRO A 680 28.17 -7.78 32.20
C PRO A 680 28.31 -6.66 33.24
N THR A 681 27.21 -5.99 33.60
CA THR A 681 27.19 -4.88 34.56
C THR A 681 26.49 -5.30 35.87
N PRO A 682 26.77 -4.66 37.02
CA PRO A 682 26.29 -5.09 38.35
C PRO A 682 24.77 -5.27 38.48
N TYR A 683 23.98 -4.54 37.70
CA TYR A 683 22.52 -4.58 37.73
C TYR A 683 21.89 -5.18 36.46
N ASN A 684 22.70 -5.74 35.55
CA ASN A 684 22.14 -6.38 34.36
C ASN A 684 21.22 -7.53 34.76
N ASN A 685 20.02 -7.60 34.16
CA ASN A 685 18.99 -8.58 34.51
C ASN A 685 18.70 -8.66 36.02
N ASP A 686 18.59 -7.50 36.69
CA ASP A 686 18.24 -7.42 38.10
C ASP A 686 16.77 -7.82 38.32
N LEU A 687 16.50 -9.14 38.30
CA LEU A 687 15.18 -9.76 38.37
C LEU A 687 15.20 -10.99 39.27
N ALA A 688 14.17 -11.09 40.13
CA ALA A 688 13.90 -12.26 40.97
C ALA A 688 12.41 -12.61 41.00
N LEU A 689 12.12 -13.91 41.10
CA LEU A 689 10.77 -14.46 41.26
C LEU A 689 10.60 -15.06 42.65
N LEU A 690 9.62 -14.57 43.40
CA LEU A 690 9.22 -15.13 44.68
C LEU A 690 8.05 -16.10 44.48
N LYS A 691 8.25 -17.37 44.82
CA LYS A 691 7.19 -18.38 44.81
C LYS A 691 6.47 -18.38 46.14
N LEU A 692 5.17 -18.10 46.14
CA LEU A 692 4.33 -18.13 47.32
C LEU A 692 4.02 -19.58 47.72
N LYS A 693 3.96 -19.84 49.03
CA LYS A 693 3.63 -21.17 49.57
C LYS A 693 2.17 -21.57 49.34
N GLN A 694 1.30 -20.59 49.14
CA GLN A 694 -0.14 -20.75 48.85
C GLN A 694 -0.54 -19.79 47.73
N PRO A 695 -1.55 -20.15 46.90
CA PRO A 695 -2.00 -19.24 45.85
C PRO A 695 -2.64 -17.99 46.45
N ALA A 696 -2.41 -16.85 45.80
CA ALA A 696 -3.18 -15.66 46.02
C ALA A 696 -4.65 -15.92 45.65
N GLY A 697 -5.58 -15.46 46.51
CA GLY A 697 -7.02 -15.54 46.24
C GLY A 697 -7.42 -14.73 45.02
N SER A 698 -8.64 -14.96 44.50
CA SER A 698 -9.16 -14.27 43.32
C SER A 698 -9.28 -12.74 43.47
N GLU A 699 -9.29 -12.25 44.71
CA GLU A 699 -9.25 -10.84 45.04
C GLU A 699 -7.92 -10.14 44.71
N TYR A 700 -6.82 -10.91 44.58
CA TYR A 700 -5.51 -10.40 44.16
C TYR A 700 -5.25 -10.81 42.70
N ARG A 701 -5.71 -9.97 41.77
CA ARG A 701 -5.53 -10.19 40.33
C ARG A 701 -4.09 -9.90 39.92
N PRO A 702 -3.42 -10.81 39.18
CA PRO A 702 -2.08 -10.55 38.66
C PRO A 702 -2.02 -9.39 37.66
N ILE A 703 -0.85 -8.80 37.42
CA ILE A 703 -0.61 -7.91 36.28
C ILE A 703 -0.35 -8.74 35.02
N CYS A 704 -0.69 -8.21 33.84
CA CYS A 704 -0.38 -8.89 32.59
C CYS A 704 1.11 -8.80 32.27
N LEU A 705 1.65 -9.86 31.66
CA LEU A 705 3.00 -9.84 31.10
C LEU A 705 2.96 -9.30 29.65
N PRO A 706 4.00 -8.57 29.22
CA PRO A 706 4.10 -8.08 27.84
C PRO A 706 4.43 -9.22 26.87
N ARG A 707 4.54 -8.91 25.57
CA ARG A 707 5.13 -9.84 24.59
C ARG A 707 6.65 -9.77 24.61
N SER A 708 7.30 -10.79 24.07
CA SER A 708 8.76 -10.84 23.95
C SER A 708 9.32 -9.74 23.06
N ASP A 709 8.54 -9.31 22.08
CA ASP A 709 8.88 -8.22 21.18
C ASP A 709 8.51 -6.84 21.76
N ALA A 710 7.90 -6.72 22.94
CA ALA A 710 7.34 -5.46 23.46
C ALA A 710 8.31 -4.29 23.58
N TRP A 711 7.82 -3.10 23.22
CA TRP A 711 8.64 -1.91 23.01
C TRP A 711 7.94 -0.69 23.59
N TYR A 712 8.77 0.21 24.11
CA TYR A 712 8.35 1.34 24.93
C TYR A 712 8.99 2.62 24.38
N PRO A 713 8.22 3.45 23.65
CA PRO A 713 8.73 4.65 23.02
C PRO A 713 9.29 5.70 23.97
N PRO A 714 10.37 6.42 23.60
CA PRO A 714 10.71 7.68 24.24
C PRO A 714 9.50 8.61 24.33
N GLY A 715 9.27 9.20 25.50
CA GLY A 715 8.12 10.05 25.77
C GLY A 715 6.85 9.30 26.19
N LEU A 716 6.79 7.96 26.08
CA LEU A 716 5.64 7.18 26.54
C LEU A 716 5.47 7.34 28.05
N SER A 717 4.28 7.80 28.45
CA SER A 717 3.90 7.93 29.86
C SER A 717 3.46 6.57 30.43
N LEU A 718 4.27 6.01 31.33
CA LEU A 718 3.99 4.77 32.05
C LEU A 718 3.67 5.05 33.53
N THR A 719 2.81 4.23 34.12
CA THR A 719 2.41 4.34 35.53
C THR A 719 3.31 3.48 36.40
N THR A 720 3.86 4.02 37.48
CA THR A 720 4.51 3.26 38.55
C THR A 720 3.80 3.49 39.88
N ALA A 721 3.89 2.53 40.79
CA ALA A 721 3.29 2.63 42.11
C ALA A 721 4.17 1.97 43.18
N GLY A 722 4.19 2.54 44.40
CA GLY A 722 5.02 2.04 45.50
C GLY A 722 4.83 2.79 46.82
N TRP A 723 5.54 2.32 47.87
CA TRP A 723 5.52 2.86 49.24
C TRP A 723 6.86 3.49 49.65
N GLY A 724 7.77 3.66 48.70
CA GLY A 724 9.09 4.22 48.93
C GLY A 724 9.06 5.65 49.43
N ARG A 725 10.25 6.21 49.66
CA ARG A 725 10.41 7.55 50.19
C ARG A 725 9.81 8.60 49.26
N ILE A 726 9.18 9.62 49.82
CA ILE A 726 8.61 10.74 49.04
C ILE A 726 9.64 11.83 48.71
N SER A 727 10.88 11.68 49.18
CA SER A 727 12.02 12.56 48.92
C SER A 727 13.34 11.87 49.31
N GLU A 728 14.46 12.36 48.78
CA GLU A 728 15.79 11.87 49.14
C GLU A 728 16.01 11.97 50.66
N ARG A 729 16.28 10.81 51.32
CA ARG A 729 16.41 10.68 52.79
C ARG A 729 15.16 11.06 53.61
N GLY A 730 14.01 11.25 52.97
CA GLY A 730 12.73 11.50 53.63
C GLY A 730 12.08 10.23 54.21
N PRO A 731 10.96 10.37 54.94
CA PRO A 731 10.19 9.21 55.40
C PRO A 731 9.58 8.45 54.20
N GLY A 732 9.46 7.12 54.36
CA GLY A 732 8.66 6.29 53.45
C GLY A 732 7.19 6.72 53.44
N SER A 733 6.50 6.52 52.33
CA SER A 733 5.06 6.80 52.28
C SER A 733 4.28 5.80 53.13
N ASP A 734 3.37 6.29 53.98
CA ASP A 734 2.45 5.41 54.71
C ASP A 734 1.32 4.87 53.81
N VAL A 735 1.10 5.47 52.64
CA VAL A 735 0.06 5.10 51.66
C VAL A 735 0.70 4.67 50.35
N LEU A 736 0.00 3.84 49.57
CA LEU A 736 0.45 3.53 48.22
C LEU A 736 0.30 4.79 47.34
N LEU A 737 1.38 5.17 46.68
CA LEU A 737 1.40 6.31 45.76
C LEU A 737 1.55 5.82 44.33
N LYS A 738 0.99 6.56 43.37
CA LYS A 738 1.24 6.35 41.94
C LYS A 738 1.80 7.59 41.27
N ALA A 739 2.59 7.35 40.24
CA ALA A 739 3.31 8.34 39.48
C ALA A 739 3.32 7.95 37.99
N ASN A 740 3.29 8.96 37.11
CA ASN A 740 3.52 8.75 35.69
C ASN A 740 4.94 9.19 35.34
N LEU A 741 5.71 8.32 34.70
CA LEU A 741 7.07 8.56 34.24
C LEU A 741 7.10 8.47 32.72
N ASN A 742 7.87 9.34 32.05
CA ASN A 742 8.05 9.28 30.61
C ASN A 742 9.28 8.44 30.29
N VAL A 743 9.16 7.44 29.43
CA VAL A 743 10.27 6.61 28.98
C VAL A 743 11.29 7.48 28.23
N TRP A 744 12.57 7.19 28.39
CA TRP A 744 13.66 7.81 27.63
C TRP A 744 14.17 6.84 26.57
N SER A 745 14.79 7.39 25.52
CA SER A 745 15.46 6.53 24.53
C SER A 745 16.65 5.80 25.12
N GLU A 746 16.95 4.61 24.58
CA GLU A 746 18.13 3.85 24.96
C GLU A 746 19.41 4.68 24.78
N GLU A 747 19.48 5.51 23.73
CA GLU A 747 20.61 6.43 23.50
C GLU A 747 20.73 7.47 24.62
N GLU A 748 19.63 8.07 25.05
CA GLU A 748 19.63 9.03 26.16
C GLU A 748 19.99 8.37 27.50
N CYS A 749 19.48 7.16 27.75
CA CYS A 749 19.80 6.37 28.93
C CYS A 749 21.28 5.98 28.96
N ASP A 750 21.83 5.47 27.84
CA ASP A 750 23.25 5.08 27.73
C ASP A 750 24.17 6.30 27.81
N LYS A 751 23.81 7.41 27.17
CA LYS A 751 24.56 8.67 27.28
C LYS A 751 24.62 9.17 28.71
N ARG A 752 23.56 8.96 29.50
CA ARG A 752 23.50 9.33 30.92
C ARG A 752 24.26 8.37 31.82
N TYR A 753 24.28 7.08 31.47
CA TYR A 753 24.89 5.98 32.23
C TYR A 753 25.86 5.12 31.39
N PRO A 754 26.90 5.73 30.82
CA PRO A 754 27.74 5.07 29.82
C PRO A 754 28.45 3.85 30.42
N GLY A 755 28.27 2.69 29.78
CA GLY A 755 28.89 1.42 30.19
C GLY A 755 28.23 0.70 31.37
N TRP A 756 27.14 1.24 31.91
CA TRP A 756 26.32 0.60 32.96
C TRP A 756 24.96 0.12 32.42
N PHE A 757 24.41 0.85 31.45
CA PHE A 757 23.14 0.55 30.80
C PHE A 757 23.29 -0.58 29.76
N THR A 758 22.26 -1.42 29.63
CA THR A 758 22.23 -2.55 28.69
C THR A 758 20.84 -2.68 28.05
N GLU A 759 20.73 -3.44 26.97
CA GLU A 759 19.44 -3.81 26.32
C GLU A 759 18.44 -4.53 27.24
N GLN A 760 18.86 -4.96 28.44
CA GLN A 760 18.01 -5.61 29.44
C GLN A 760 17.36 -4.60 30.40
N MET A 761 17.65 -3.31 30.22
CA MET A 761 17.21 -2.22 31.06
C MET A 761 16.37 -1.23 30.25
N MET A 762 15.57 -0.45 30.96
CA MET A 762 14.89 0.73 30.40
C MET A 762 14.96 1.87 31.41
N CYS A 763 14.91 3.13 30.96
CA CYS A 763 14.87 4.26 31.88
C CYS A 763 13.67 5.17 31.65
N ALA A 764 13.13 5.73 32.72
CA ALA A 764 11.96 6.61 32.68
C ALA A 764 12.11 7.76 33.68
N TYR A 765 11.57 8.92 33.33
CA TYR A 765 11.77 10.16 34.06
C TYR A 765 10.58 11.11 33.96
N LYS A 766 10.34 11.85 35.04
CA LYS A 766 9.52 13.07 35.02
C LYS A 766 10.04 14.04 36.08
N GLU A 767 10.15 15.32 35.73
CA GLU A 767 10.65 16.33 36.67
C GLU A 767 9.77 16.36 37.95
N GLY A 768 10.40 16.18 39.11
CA GLY A 768 9.72 16.15 40.41
C GLY A 768 8.97 14.84 40.72
N THR A 769 9.16 13.77 39.94
CA THR A 769 8.51 12.47 40.16
C THR A 769 9.49 11.33 39.87
N ASP A 770 9.72 10.47 40.86
CA ASP A 770 10.66 9.35 40.76
C ASP A 770 10.28 8.21 41.72
N THR A 771 10.81 7.00 41.51
CA THR A 771 10.78 5.92 42.49
C THR A 771 12.04 5.99 43.37
N CYS A 772 11.87 6.10 44.68
CA CYS A 772 12.95 6.35 45.62
C CYS A 772 13.36 5.06 46.37
N GLU A 773 14.27 5.17 47.34
CA GLU A 773 14.58 4.06 48.25
C GLU A 773 13.30 3.50 48.89
N GLY A 774 13.14 2.17 48.84
CA GLY A 774 11.91 1.47 49.26
C GLY A 774 10.98 1.07 48.10
N ASP A 775 11.18 1.64 46.90
CA ASP A 775 10.46 1.26 45.67
C ASP A 775 11.23 0.27 44.80
N ASN A 776 12.35 -0.30 45.26
CA ASN A 776 13.05 -1.34 44.50
C ASN A 776 12.10 -2.50 44.23
N GLY A 777 11.96 -2.89 42.97
CA GLY A 777 10.99 -3.87 42.49
C GLY A 777 9.59 -3.32 42.20
N ALA A 778 9.34 -2.02 42.38
CA ALA A 778 8.08 -1.39 42.01
C ALA A 778 7.81 -1.56 40.50
N PRO A 779 6.58 -1.95 40.11
CA PRO A 779 6.26 -2.18 38.72
C PRO A 779 6.18 -0.86 37.96
N LEU A 780 6.70 -0.86 36.73
CA LEU A 780 6.42 0.12 35.70
C LEU A 780 5.40 -0.49 34.75
N MET A 781 4.26 0.18 34.57
CA MET A 781 3.04 -0.42 34.03
C MET A 781 2.47 0.43 32.91
N ARG A 782 1.98 -0.22 31.87
CA ARG A 782 1.27 0.40 30.75
C ARG A 782 -0.19 0.01 30.77
N PHE A 783 -1.10 0.99 30.75
CA PHE A 783 -2.53 0.73 30.60
C PHE A 783 -2.91 0.65 29.13
N TYR A 784 -3.54 -0.45 28.72
CA TYR A 784 -3.88 -0.74 27.32
C TYR A 784 -5.07 -1.71 27.23
N TYR A 785 -6.04 -1.45 26.33
CA TYR A 785 -7.30 -2.23 26.19
C TYR A 785 -7.98 -2.61 27.52
N GLY A 786 -8.03 -1.68 28.47
CA GLY A 786 -8.67 -1.91 29.77
C GLY A 786 -7.83 -2.73 30.77
N ARG A 787 -6.55 -3.01 30.48
CA ARG A 787 -5.65 -3.80 31.34
C ARG A 787 -4.27 -3.15 31.52
N TYR A 788 -3.62 -3.42 32.64
CA TYR A 788 -2.22 -3.06 32.90
C TYR A 788 -1.27 -4.19 32.52
N TYR A 789 -0.21 -3.83 31.80
CA TYR A 789 0.90 -4.70 31.40
C TYR A 789 2.21 -4.24 32.04
N LEU A 790 3.02 -5.19 32.51
CA LEU A 790 4.28 -4.93 33.20
C LEU A 790 5.41 -4.62 32.20
N ALA A 791 5.86 -3.38 32.14
CA ALA A 791 7.01 -2.97 31.32
C ALA A 791 8.35 -3.38 31.94
N GLY A 792 8.47 -3.22 33.26
CA GLY A 792 9.67 -3.53 34.00
C GLY A 792 9.47 -3.33 35.50
N VAL A 793 10.53 -3.55 36.27
CA VAL A 793 10.55 -3.34 37.73
C VAL A 793 11.71 -2.44 38.11
N SER A 794 11.49 -1.51 39.04
CA SER A 794 12.47 -0.48 39.43
C SER A 794 13.71 -1.11 40.04
N SER A 795 14.89 -0.88 39.45
CA SER A 795 16.13 -1.53 39.86
C SER A 795 17.05 -0.57 40.61
N TRP A 796 17.68 0.37 39.93
CA TRP A 796 18.66 1.29 40.52
C TRP A 796 18.51 2.72 39.98
N ALA A 797 19.18 3.66 40.65
CA ALA A 797 19.29 5.07 40.25
C ALA A 797 20.72 5.55 40.49
N SER A 798 21.11 6.66 39.88
CA SER A 798 22.38 7.33 40.18
C SER A 798 22.50 7.76 41.64
N ASP A 799 23.73 7.88 42.13
CA ASP A 799 24.07 8.44 43.46
C ASP A 799 23.57 9.88 43.68
N ASP A 800 23.07 10.54 42.63
CA ASP A 800 22.55 11.91 42.62
C ASP A 800 21.21 12.08 43.38
N GLY A 801 20.68 11.04 44.02
CA GLY A 801 19.40 11.08 44.75
C GLY A 801 18.18 10.84 43.86
N CYS A 802 17.00 10.61 44.46
CA CYS A 802 15.76 10.40 43.72
C CYS A 802 15.06 11.72 43.37
N ALA A 803 14.40 11.77 42.20
CA ALA A 803 13.74 12.93 41.61
C ALA A 803 14.70 14.08 41.22
N THR A 804 15.98 13.77 41.03
CA THR A 804 16.98 14.75 40.63
C THR A 804 16.76 15.23 39.19
N LYS A 805 16.95 16.53 38.96
CA LYS A 805 16.73 17.15 37.65
C LYS A 805 17.63 16.50 36.59
N GLY A 806 17.03 15.85 35.60
CA GLY A 806 17.75 15.17 34.51
C GLY A 806 18.40 13.83 34.89
N ALA A 807 17.94 13.18 35.94
CA ALA A 807 18.38 11.83 36.33
C ALA A 807 17.22 10.82 36.20
N PRO A 808 17.13 10.04 35.09
CA PRO A 808 16.10 9.03 34.90
C PRO A 808 16.32 7.81 35.80
N ARG A 809 15.24 7.18 36.27
CA ARG A 809 15.31 5.92 37.00
C ARG A 809 15.50 4.76 36.05
N VAL A 810 16.31 3.77 36.45
CA VAL A 810 16.54 2.55 35.66
C VAL A 810 15.68 1.39 36.18
N PHE A 811 15.03 0.71 35.25
CA PHE A 811 14.17 -0.45 35.48
C PHE A 811 14.75 -1.66 34.75
N SER A 812 14.63 -2.84 35.35
CA SER A 812 14.86 -4.11 34.64
C SER A 812 13.67 -4.38 33.73
N ALA A 813 13.91 -4.48 32.42
CA ALA A 813 12.85 -4.66 31.44
C ALA A 813 12.27 -6.08 31.52
N ALA A 814 10.95 -6.22 31.44
CA ALA A 814 10.27 -7.50 31.50
C ALA A 814 10.31 -8.26 30.15
N HIS A 815 10.19 -7.53 29.04
CA HIS A 815 10.08 -8.11 27.68
C HIS A 815 11.26 -9.01 27.26
N PRO A 816 12.55 -8.66 27.47
CA PRO A 816 13.66 -9.50 27.03
C PRO A 816 13.86 -10.70 27.99
N ASN A 817 13.22 -10.66 29.16
CA ASN A 817 13.33 -11.65 30.22
C ASN A 817 12.14 -12.64 30.28
N LEU A 818 11.19 -12.54 29.35
CA LEU A 818 9.97 -13.39 29.36
C LEU A 818 10.28 -14.88 29.22
N GLN A 819 11.30 -15.27 28.46
CA GLN A 819 11.68 -16.68 28.34
C GLN A 819 12.11 -17.25 29.69
N TRP A 820 12.87 -16.47 30.48
CA TRP A 820 13.25 -16.87 31.84
C TRP A 820 12.04 -16.91 32.77
N ILE A 821 11.16 -15.90 32.71
CA ILE A 821 9.92 -15.85 33.52
C ILE A 821 9.04 -17.07 33.22
N SER A 822 8.78 -17.36 31.94
CA SER A 822 7.96 -18.49 31.52
C SER A 822 8.56 -19.84 31.91
N SER A 823 9.87 -20.04 31.66
CA SER A 823 10.53 -21.31 32.02
C SER A 823 10.55 -21.57 33.53
N THR A 824 10.51 -20.53 34.36
CA THR A 824 10.50 -20.64 35.83
C THR A 824 9.08 -20.81 36.39
N THR A 825 8.11 -20.09 35.83
CA THR A 825 6.73 -20.03 36.36
C THR A 825 5.77 -21.02 35.71
N GLY A 826 6.06 -21.46 34.48
CA GLY A 826 5.15 -22.23 33.63
C GLY A 826 4.04 -21.39 32.97
N LEU A 827 4.13 -20.06 33.01
CA LEU A 827 3.19 -19.17 32.32
C LEU A 827 3.39 -19.21 30.80
N ASP A 828 2.29 -19.25 30.06
CA ASP A 828 2.30 -19.08 28.60
C ASP A 828 2.46 -17.57 28.28
N VAL A 829 3.52 -17.24 27.56
CA VAL A 829 3.92 -15.85 27.25
C VAL A 829 4.13 -15.63 25.75
N MET A 830 3.58 -16.53 24.90
CA MET A 830 3.71 -16.45 23.43
C MET A 830 2.99 -15.25 22.82
#